data_AF-H2ZKC5-F1
#
_entry.id   AF-H2ZKC5-F1
#
_cell.length_a   1.000
_cell.length_b   1.000
_cell.length_c   1.000
_cell.angle_alpha   90.00
_cell.angle_beta   90.00
_cell.angle_gamma   90.00
#
_symmetry.space_group_name_H-M   'P 1'
#
loop_
_entity.id
_entity.type
_entity.pdbx_description
1 polymer ?
#
loop_
_entity_poly.entity_id
_entity_poly.type
_entity_poly.pdbx_seq_one_letter_code
_entity_poly.pdbx_strand_id
1 'polypeptide(L)'
;ETLKRFTQTMSEVTSFHTMLFDQAQRSVKTQLSSFLKNEVKPTRDLKKTFDKVSDDYLSALSKHAGAHKLKQNELDDTNAVLNATRKCFRSVAMDYVFQVNMLHNKKKFQCVDKLLSYMRALFTFFHQGYDLLKDLEPYMKSVSGQLEEVCKTNEDTRKSMVVEQERYQSMVILYLFALTGDSGMYMTWINEAIVIEGHLFKRASNAFKTWNRRWFTIKDNKLFYQKKKDDLTVVVDDIRLCTVRMSDETERRFCFEIVLPGKSFLLQAETDGARTAWIKAIQSSIGAAFKDTMDEIQTQVTYIPAAKKDTKSDNSNPTSFLEDGTGNIITKIYRIPGNKTCADCGKAEPRWASISLGVTLCIECSGVHRSLGVHVSKVRSLTLDQWEPEVVKIMFKLGNNHVNEIYTANATPGDHIKPGCSDDHRMAYIRAKYVDRKFAMSLPKALGPQPAYHGTTGTRLTRWTVSKRRRARPSPNRSPNRSRSPKVGFDCMTSVETCTDPNKRCSLFLTDELSSMFSYFDGSKYTSAGVVHGKEYEETEIFDLEKLHPDLLMYRSAEAANLPVMLLAKCNNAKVNWMNDSDEGKTALMQAAISGSVPACEFLLVNGAKLESFDWKKRTALHYATLHNQTSVACQLLKRKIDLNAVDEDGKTALDIAVDAANADIVTLIRLKKMSDEMKE
;
A
#
# COMPACT_ATOMS: atom_id res chain seq x y z
N GLU A 1 9.35 -29.83 -11.88
CA GLU A 1 9.22 -30.37 -13.25
C GLU A 1 9.75 -31.80 -13.40
N THR A 2 11.01 -32.09 -13.09
CA THR A 2 11.61 -33.43 -13.22
C THR A 2 10.82 -34.55 -12.55
N LEU A 3 10.41 -34.35 -11.30
CA LEU A 3 9.58 -35.32 -10.57
C LEU A 3 8.23 -35.57 -11.25
N LYS A 4 7.62 -34.55 -11.87
CA LYS A 4 6.33 -34.66 -12.56
C LYS A 4 6.46 -35.56 -13.79
N ARG A 5 7.53 -35.38 -14.57
CA ARG A 5 7.80 -36.18 -15.77
C ARG A 5 8.08 -37.65 -15.44
N PHE A 6 8.90 -37.92 -14.41
CA PHE A 6 9.12 -39.29 -13.95
C PHE A 6 7.85 -39.95 -13.40
N THR A 7 7.04 -39.20 -12.65
CA THR A 7 5.75 -39.70 -12.13
C THR A 7 4.81 -40.07 -13.28
N GLN A 8 4.74 -39.24 -14.33
CA GLN A 8 3.92 -39.53 -15.50
C GLN A 8 4.38 -40.82 -16.20
N THR A 9 5.68 -40.96 -16.48
CA THR A 9 6.22 -42.18 -17.09
C THR A 9 5.97 -43.42 -16.23
N MET A 10 6.14 -43.32 -14.91
CA MET A 10 5.82 -44.43 -13.99
C MET A 10 4.32 -44.78 -14.00
N SER A 11 3.45 -43.79 -14.10
CA SER A 11 2.00 -44.01 -14.23
C SER A 11 1.65 -44.75 -15.52
N GLU A 12 2.32 -44.44 -16.63
CA GLU A 12 2.14 -45.12 -17.92
C GLU A 12 2.62 -46.58 -17.86
N VAL A 13 3.80 -46.85 -17.27
CA VAL A 13 4.28 -48.22 -17.03
C VAL A 13 3.30 -49.01 -16.15
N THR A 14 2.75 -48.36 -15.13
CA THR A 14 1.73 -48.98 -14.26
C THR A 14 0.47 -49.34 -15.05
N SER A 15 0.04 -48.45 -15.96
CA SER A 15 -1.09 -48.72 -16.87
C SER A 15 -0.83 -49.94 -17.75
N PHE A 16 0.36 -50.06 -18.36
CA PHE A 16 0.71 -51.25 -19.16
C PHE A 16 0.69 -52.53 -18.32
N HIS A 17 1.18 -52.48 -17.08
CA HIS A 17 1.15 -53.63 -16.17
C HIS A 17 -0.29 -54.02 -15.79
N THR A 18 -1.17 -53.04 -15.54
CA THR A 18 -2.59 -53.33 -15.28
C THR A 18 -3.25 -54.00 -16.48
N MET A 19 -2.96 -53.54 -17.71
CA MET A 19 -3.48 -54.15 -18.94
C MET A 19 -3.00 -55.60 -19.12
N LEU A 20 -1.72 -55.88 -18.84
CA LEU A 20 -1.17 -57.24 -18.86
C LEU A 20 -1.88 -58.14 -17.85
N PHE A 21 -2.06 -57.67 -16.61
CA PHE A 21 -2.73 -58.42 -15.56
C PHE A 21 -4.17 -58.76 -15.94
N ASP A 22 -4.90 -57.77 -16.47
CA ASP A 22 -6.25 -57.93 -16.98
C ASP A 22 -6.33 -58.99 -18.09
N GLN A 23 -5.36 -58.97 -19.00
CA GLN A 23 -5.27 -59.94 -20.09
C GLN A 23 -4.90 -61.34 -19.58
N ALA A 24 -4.03 -61.46 -18.58
CA ALA A 24 -3.71 -62.72 -17.93
C ALA A 24 -4.94 -63.34 -17.26
N GLN A 25 -5.71 -62.51 -16.54
CA GLN A 25 -6.93 -62.92 -15.88
C GLN A 25 -8.02 -63.38 -16.87
N ARG A 26 -8.16 -62.68 -18.00
CA ARG A 26 -9.10 -63.07 -19.06
C ARG A 26 -8.63 -64.32 -19.81
N SER A 27 -7.41 -64.33 -20.32
CA SER A 27 -6.91 -65.40 -21.21
C SER A 27 -6.59 -66.71 -20.50
N VAL A 28 -6.05 -66.65 -19.27
CA VAL A 28 -5.64 -67.84 -18.53
C VAL A 28 -6.71 -68.24 -17.53
N LYS A 29 -7.00 -67.40 -16.52
CA LYS A 29 -7.88 -67.78 -15.40
C LYS A 29 -9.31 -68.06 -15.86
N THR A 30 -9.91 -67.14 -16.62
CA THR A 30 -11.33 -67.25 -17.02
C THR A 30 -11.55 -68.39 -17.99
N GLN A 31 -10.69 -68.52 -19.01
CA GLN A 31 -10.81 -69.56 -20.03
C GLN A 31 -10.49 -70.96 -19.48
N LEU A 32 -9.44 -71.14 -18.66
CA LEU A 32 -9.17 -72.43 -18.03
C LEU A 32 -10.27 -72.81 -17.03
N SER A 33 -10.80 -71.85 -16.28
CA SER A 33 -11.95 -72.11 -15.39
C SER A 33 -13.19 -72.53 -16.18
N SER A 34 -13.43 -71.93 -17.35
CA SER A 34 -14.50 -72.32 -18.27
C SER A 34 -14.29 -73.74 -18.80
N PHE A 35 -13.08 -74.09 -19.24
CA PHE A 35 -12.74 -75.45 -19.67
C PHE A 35 -12.97 -76.50 -18.57
N LEU A 36 -12.52 -76.22 -17.34
CA LEU A 36 -12.74 -77.11 -16.20
C LEU A 36 -14.22 -77.30 -15.88
N LYS A 37 -15.02 -76.23 -15.96
CA LYS A 37 -16.46 -76.27 -15.67
C LYS A 37 -17.28 -76.93 -16.78
N ASN A 38 -16.97 -76.64 -18.04
CA ASN A 38 -17.83 -76.97 -19.18
C ASN A 38 -17.43 -78.25 -19.90
N GLU A 39 -16.16 -78.67 -19.84
CA GLU A 39 -15.68 -79.86 -20.55
C GLU A 39 -15.29 -80.98 -19.57
N VAL A 40 -14.51 -80.65 -18.53
CA VAL A 40 -14.01 -81.66 -17.58
C VAL A 40 -15.10 -82.15 -16.64
N LYS A 41 -15.92 -81.25 -16.07
CA LYS A 41 -16.97 -81.63 -15.13
C LYS A 41 -18.04 -82.55 -15.75
N PRO A 42 -18.61 -82.28 -16.95
CA PRO A 42 -19.57 -83.20 -17.57
C PRO A 42 -18.97 -84.57 -17.88
N THR A 43 -17.71 -84.63 -18.33
CA THR A 43 -17.01 -85.90 -18.58
C THR A 43 -16.86 -86.71 -17.29
N ARG A 44 -16.56 -86.05 -16.17
CA ARG A 44 -16.47 -86.68 -14.84
C ARG A 44 -17.82 -87.20 -14.35
N ASP A 45 -18.90 -86.46 -14.56
CA ASP A 45 -20.23 -86.88 -14.14
C ASP A 45 -20.79 -88.01 -15.04
N LEU A 46 -20.44 -88.01 -16.32
CA LEU A 46 -20.72 -89.12 -17.24
C LEU A 46 -19.94 -90.38 -16.85
N LYS A 47 -18.68 -90.26 -16.40
CA LYS A 47 -17.93 -91.39 -15.85
C LYS A 47 -18.66 -92.07 -14.69
N LYS A 48 -19.16 -91.29 -13.71
CA LYS A 48 -19.91 -91.85 -12.58
C LYS A 48 -21.17 -92.59 -13.04
N THR A 49 -21.85 -92.03 -14.05
CA THR A 49 -23.04 -92.64 -14.63
C THR A 49 -22.70 -93.95 -15.33
N PHE A 50 -21.60 -93.97 -16.09
CA PHE A 50 -21.06 -95.18 -16.72
C PHE A 50 -20.70 -96.25 -15.68
N ASP A 51 -19.96 -95.90 -14.63
CA ASP A 51 -19.55 -96.83 -13.58
C ASP A 51 -20.80 -97.45 -12.91
N LYS A 52 -21.82 -96.63 -12.59
CA LYS A 52 -23.10 -97.11 -12.03
C LYS A 52 -23.85 -98.06 -12.98
N VAL A 53 -24.00 -97.68 -14.25
CA VAL A 53 -24.72 -98.52 -15.23
C VAL A 53 -23.95 -99.82 -15.52
N SER A 54 -22.62 -99.79 -15.42
CA SER A 54 -21.76 -100.97 -15.49
C SER A 54 -22.04 -101.93 -14.33
N ASP A 55 -22.10 -101.42 -13.10
CA ASP A 55 -22.42 -102.22 -11.91
C ASP A 55 -23.84 -102.80 -11.97
N ASP A 56 -24.82 -102.02 -12.41
CA ASP A 56 -26.21 -102.45 -12.61
C ASP A 56 -26.30 -103.59 -13.65
N TYR A 57 -25.54 -103.48 -14.75
CA TYR A 57 -25.45 -104.52 -15.78
C TYR A 57 -24.80 -105.81 -15.25
N LEU A 58 -23.68 -105.70 -14.53
CA LEU A 58 -22.98 -106.84 -13.94
C LEU A 58 -23.86 -107.54 -12.88
N SER A 59 -24.60 -106.77 -12.08
CA SER A 59 -25.56 -107.30 -11.10
C SER A 59 -26.70 -108.06 -11.78
N ALA A 60 -27.28 -107.49 -12.85
CA ALA A 60 -28.33 -108.15 -13.63
C ALA A 60 -27.81 -109.43 -14.31
N LEU A 61 -26.57 -109.42 -14.81
CA LEU A 61 -25.92 -110.59 -15.41
C LEU A 61 -25.73 -111.72 -14.39
N SER A 62 -25.25 -111.38 -13.18
CA SER A 62 -25.07 -112.35 -12.09
C SER A 62 -26.42 -112.95 -11.65
N LYS A 63 -27.47 -112.13 -11.50
CA LYS A 63 -28.82 -112.60 -11.16
C LYS A 63 -29.41 -113.55 -12.21
N HIS A 64 -29.28 -113.22 -13.49
CA HIS A 64 -29.73 -114.10 -14.58
C HIS A 64 -28.92 -115.41 -14.64
N ALA A 65 -27.60 -115.35 -14.42
CA ALA A 65 -26.76 -116.55 -14.39
C ALA A 65 -27.09 -117.50 -13.22
N GLY A 66 -27.56 -116.97 -12.09
CA GLY A 66 -27.99 -117.74 -10.91
C GLY A 66 -29.46 -118.20 -10.93
N ALA A 67 -30.26 -117.82 -11.92
CA ALA A 67 -31.68 -118.17 -11.99
C ALA A 67 -31.90 -119.68 -12.23
N HIS A 68 -32.94 -120.23 -11.58
CA HIS A 68 -33.19 -121.67 -11.61
C HIS A 68 -33.90 -122.11 -12.90
N LYS A 69 -33.30 -123.06 -13.64
CA LYS A 69 -33.77 -123.50 -14.97
C LYS A 69 -35.21 -124.04 -15.04
N LEU A 70 -35.76 -124.55 -13.93
CA LEU A 70 -37.11 -125.14 -13.89
C LEU A 70 -38.23 -124.09 -13.72
N LYS A 71 -37.92 -122.81 -13.45
CA LYS A 71 -38.90 -121.72 -13.30
C LYS A 71 -38.83 -120.74 -14.46
N GLN A 72 -39.56 -121.04 -15.54
CA GLN A 72 -39.48 -120.28 -16.79
C GLN A 72 -39.86 -118.79 -16.63
N ASN A 73 -40.90 -118.47 -15.88
CA ASN A 73 -41.34 -117.07 -15.68
C ASN A 73 -40.28 -116.20 -14.97
N GLU A 74 -39.56 -116.77 -13.99
CA GLU A 74 -38.48 -116.06 -13.27
C GLU A 74 -37.26 -115.83 -14.19
N LEU A 75 -37.01 -116.75 -15.11
CA LEU A 75 -35.95 -116.65 -16.10
C LEU A 75 -36.28 -115.59 -17.17
N ASP A 76 -37.52 -115.49 -17.61
CA ASP A 76 -37.96 -114.49 -18.58
C ASP A 76 -37.90 -113.06 -18.00
N ASP A 77 -38.30 -112.87 -16.73
CA ASP A 77 -38.20 -111.58 -16.03
C ASP A 77 -36.75 -111.12 -15.85
N THR A 78 -35.86 -112.03 -15.40
CA THR A 78 -34.43 -111.71 -15.23
C THR A 78 -33.74 -111.43 -16.57
N ASN A 79 -34.16 -112.09 -17.66
CA ASN A 79 -33.66 -111.85 -19.01
C ASN A 79 -34.14 -110.50 -19.58
N ALA A 80 -35.38 -110.09 -19.31
CA ALA A 80 -35.89 -108.77 -19.70
C ALA A 80 -35.08 -107.64 -19.05
N VAL A 81 -34.81 -107.75 -17.73
CA VAL A 81 -33.98 -106.79 -16.99
C VAL A 81 -32.55 -106.77 -17.53
N LEU A 82 -31.95 -107.94 -17.79
CA LEU A 82 -30.62 -108.05 -18.39
C LEU A 82 -30.53 -107.35 -19.76
N ASN A 83 -31.53 -107.53 -20.62
CA ASN A 83 -31.55 -106.90 -21.93
C ASN A 83 -31.73 -105.37 -21.85
N ALA A 84 -32.51 -104.88 -20.89
CA ALA A 84 -32.67 -103.45 -20.64
C ALA A 84 -31.37 -102.82 -20.12
N THR A 85 -30.73 -103.41 -19.09
CA THR A 85 -29.46 -102.91 -18.55
C THR A 85 -28.31 -103.02 -19.55
N ARG A 86 -28.28 -104.08 -20.38
CA ARG A 86 -27.32 -104.23 -21.49
C ARG A 86 -27.44 -103.11 -22.53
N LYS A 87 -28.66 -102.75 -22.94
CA LYS A 87 -28.88 -101.64 -23.89
C LYS A 87 -28.44 -100.31 -23.28
N CYS A 88 -28.82 -100.06 -22.03
CA CYS A 88 -28.41 -98.86 -21.29
C CYS A 88 -26.88 -98.76 -21.16
N PHE A 89 -26.22 -99.85 -20.78
CA PHE A 89 -24.75 -99.94 -20.68
C PHE A 89 -24.08 -99.61 -22.01
N ARG A 90 -24.52 -100.22 -23.11
CA ARG A 90 -23.92 -99.97 -24.44
C ARG A 90 -24.09 -98.52 -24.87
N SER A 91 -25.24 -97.90 -24.64
CA SER A 91 -25.47 -96.49 -24.98
C SER A 91 -24.54 -95.57 -24.19
N VAL A 92 -24.53 -95.71 -22.86
CA VAL A 92 -23.72 -94.86 -21.98
C VAL A 92 -22.22 -95.09 -22.18
N ALA A 93 -21.80 -96.32 -22.49
CA ALA A 93 -20.42 -96.64 -22.83
C ALA A 93 -19.94 -95.91 -24.09
N MET A 94 -20.78 -95.87 -25.14
CA MET A 94 -20.47 -95.13 -26.37
C MET A 94 -20.37 -93.63 -26.11
N ASP A 95 -21.33 -93.07 -25.35
CA ASP A 95 -21.32 -91.65 -24.98
C ASP A 95 -20.07 -91.29 -24.16
N TYR A 96 -19.68 -92.16 -23.22
CA TYR A 96 -18.49 -91.94 -22.39
C TYR A 96 -17.20 -91.98 -23.21
N VAL A 97 -17.03 -92.98 -24.08
CA VAL A 97 -15.87 -93.08 -24.97
C VAL A 97 -15.79 -91.87 -25.92
N PHE A 98 -16.93 -91.44 -26.46
CA PHE A 98 -17.01 -90.25 -27.30
C PHE A 98 -16.56 -88.98 -26.55
N GLN A 99 -17.10 -88.74 -25.36
CA GLN A 99 -16.74 -87.57 -24.54
C GLN A 99 -15.26 -87.58 -24.12
N VAL A 100 -14.72 -88.74 -23.75
CA VAL A 100 -13.29 -88.88 -23.42
C VAL A 100 -12.41 -88.56 -24.63
N ASN A 101 -12.76 -89.04 -25.82
CA ASN A 101 -12.03 -88.74 -27.05
C ASN A 101 -12.12 -87.24 -27.41
N MET A 102 -13.29 -86.63 -27.30
CA MET A 102 -13.45 -85.18 -27.50
C MET A 102 -12.59 -84.38 -26.51
N LEU A 103 -12.61 -84.73 -25.22
CA LEU A 103 -11.80 -84.08 -24.19
C LEU A 103 -10.30 -84.25 -24.47
N HIS A 104 -9.87 -85.45 -24.89
CA HIS A 104 -8.47 -85.70 -25.24
C HIS A 104 -7.98 -84.82 -26.39
N ASN A 105 -8.83 -84.59 -27.40
CA ASN A 105 -8.51 -83.75 -28.54
C ASN A 105 -8.52 -82.25 -28.17
N LYS A 106 -9.46 -81.81 -27.31
CA LYS A 106 -9.58 -80.40 -26.91
C LYS A 106 -8.50 -79.95 -25.91
N LYS A 107 -8.09 -80.82 -24.97
CA LYS A 107 -7.20 -80.41 -23.85
C LYS A 107 -5.88 -79.80 -24.31
N LYS A 108 -5.26 -80.36 -25.36
CA LYS A 108 -3.94 -79.92 -25.83
C LYS A 108 -4.03 -78.55 -26.49
N PHE A 109 -4.96 -78.39 -27.42
CA PHE A 109 -5.14 -77.15 -28.16
C PHE A 109 -5.56 -76.00 -27.23
N GLN A 110 -6.53 -76.20 -26.34
CA GLN A 110 -7.01 -75.11 -25.47
C GLN A 110 -5.93 -74.60 -24.53
N CYS A 111 -5.16 -75.48 -23.87
CA CYS A 111 -4.08 -75.05 -22.99
C CYS A 111 -3.00 -74.26 -23.74
N VAL A 112 -2.58 -74.74 -24.91
CA VAL A 112 -1.54 -74.10 -25.72
C VAL A 112 -2.01 -72.75 -26.27
N ASP A 113 -3.25 -72.67 -26.79
CA ASP A 113 -3.83 -71.43 -27.30
C ASP A 113 -3.91 -70.33 -26.22
N LYS A 114 -4.27 -70.69 -24.98
CA LYS A 114 -4.35 -69.73 -23.88
C LYS A 114 -2.98 -69.28 -23.39
N LEU A 115 -2.01 -70.20 -23.31
CA LEU A 115 -0.62 -69.84 -23.01
C LEU A 115 -0.02 -68.95 -24.09
N LEU A 116 -0.27 -69.23 -25.38
CA LEU A 116 0.19 -68.40 -26.49
C LEU A 116 -0.41 -66.99 -26.43
N SER A 117 -1.69 -66.88 -26.10
CA SER A 117 -2.37 -65.59 -25.91
C SER A 117 -1.74 -64.77 -24.79
N TYR A 118 -1.36 -65.41 -23.68
CA TYR A 118 -0.64 -64.76 -22.59
C TYR A 118 0.78 -64.36 -22.97
N MET A 119 1.52 -65.22 -23.70
CA MET A 119 2.87 -64.89 -24.20
C MET A 119 2.85 -63.67 -25.14
N ARG A 120 1.83 -63.54 -25.99
CA ARG A 120 1.63 -62.35 -26.83
C ARG A 120 1.40 -61.09 -26.00
N ALA A 121 0.60 -61.19 -24.93
CA ALA A 121 0.37 -60.06 -24.02
C ALA A 121 1.66 -59.64 -23.30
N LEU A 122 2.48 -60.60 -22.85
CA LEU A 122 3.80 -60.33 -22.28
C LEU A 122 4.71 -59.61 -23.27
N PHE A 123 4.76 -60.08 -24.52
CA PHE A 123 5.54 -59.43 -25.57
C PHE A 123 5.13 -57.97 -25.76
N THR A 124 3.84 -57.68 -25.87
CA THR A 124 3.32 -56.31 -26.00
C THR A 124 3.68 -55.44 -24.80
N PHE A 125 3.54 -55.96 -23.57
CA PHE A 125 3.90 -55.23 -22.35
C PHE A 125 5.38 -54.82 -22.34
N PHE A 126 6.29 -55.76 -22.61
CA PHE A 126 7.73 -55.46 -22.63
C PHE A 126 8.12 -54.51 -23.75
N HIS A 127 7.50 -54.64 -24.93
CA HIS A 127 7.76 -53.74 -26.05
C HIS A 127 7.33 -52.31 -25.74
N GLN A 128 6.09 -52.12 -25.25
CA GLN A 128 5.56 -50.81 -24.88
C GLN A 128 6.36 -50.16 -23.74
N GLY A 129 6.75 -50.94 -22.73
CA GLY A 129 7.60 -50.46 -21.63
C GLY A 129 9.00 -50.06 -22.08
N TYR A 130 9.60 -50.82 -23.00
CA TYR A 130 10.92 -50.50 -23.57
C TYR A 130 10.88 -49.20 -24.39
N ASP A 131 9.92 -49.05 -25.30
CA ASP A 131 9.81 -47.85 -26.15
C ASP A 131 9.64 -46.59 -25.28
N LEU A 132 8.76 -46.64 -24.28
CA LEU A 132 8.52 -45.53 -23.36
C LEU A 132 9.79 -45.12 -22.58
N LEU A 133 10.54 -46.09 -22.06
CA LEU A 133 11.77 -45.81 -21.31
C LEU A 133 12.92 -45.36 -22.22
N LYS A 134 12.97 -45.86 -23.45
CA LYS A 134 13.93 -45.42 -24.47
C LYS A 134 13.71 -43.96 -24.85
N ASP A 135 12.47 -43.54 -25.02
CA ASP A 135 12.13 -42.14 -25.29
C ASP A 135 12.47 -41.21 -24.12
N LEU A 136 12.44 -41.73 -22.88
CA LEU A 136 12.85 -41.01 -21.68
C LEU A 136 14.38 -40.96 -21.48
N GLU A 137 15.16 -41.84 -22.13
CA GLU A 137 16.61 -41.99 -21.94
C GLU A 137 17.40 -40.67 -22.11
N PRO A 138 17.19 -39.85 -23.16
CA PRO A 138 17.92 -38.60 -23.32
C PRO A 138 17.64 -37.61 -22.18
N TYR A 139 16.41 -37.60 -21.68
CA TYR A 139 16.02 -36.74 -20.56
C TYR A 139 16.70 -37.19 -19.26
N MET A 140 16.76 -38.50 -18.98
CA MET A 140 17.47 -39.03 -17.81
C MET A 140 18.97 -38.67 -17.84
N LYS A 141 19.61 -38.76 -19.01
CA LYS A 141 21.02 -38.33 -19.17
C LYS A 141 21.21 -36.84 -18.88
N SER A 142 20.29 -36.00 -19.37
CA SER A 142 20.33 -34.56 -19.09
C SER A 142 20.16 -34.24 -17.60
N VAL A 143 19.21 -34.90 -16.93
CA VAL A 143 18.98 -34.74 -15.49
C VAL A 143 20.20 -35.22 -14.68
N SER A 144 20.84 -36.32 -15.08
CA SER A 144 22.07 -36.81 -14.44
C SER A 144 23.18 -35.77 -14.50
N GLY A 145 23.41 -35.17 -15.66
CA GLY A 145 24.42 -34.11 -15.83
C GLY A 145 24.12 -32.87 -14.96
N GLN A 146 22.86 -32.43 -14.91
CA GLN A 146 22.44 -31.33 -14.03
C GLN A 146 22.65 -31.67 -12.54
N LEU A 147 22.38 -32.92 -12.15
CA LEU A 147 22.57 -33.35 -10.77
C LEU A 147 24.06 -33.38 -10.38
N GLU A 148 24.93 -33.84 -11.27
CA GLU A 148 26.38 -33.81 -11.07
C GLU A 148 26.90 -32.37 -10.89
N GLU A 149 26.42 -31.44 -11.73
CA GLU A 149 26.76 -30.01 -11.61
C GLU A 149 26.31 -29.43 -10.27
N VAL A 150 25.05 -29.66 -9.87
CA VAL A 150 24.51 -29.19 -8.58
C VAL A 150 25.28 -29.79 -7.40
N CYS A 151 25.62 -31.08 -7.45
CA CYS A 151 26.42 -31.73 -6.41
C CYS A 151 27.79 -31.06 -6.27
N LYS A 152 28.46 -30.76 -7.39
CA LYS A 152 29.76 -30.07 -7.39
C LYS A 152 29.64 -28.66 -6.82
N THR A 153 28.67 -27.86 -7.28
CA THR A 153 28.44 -26.51 -6.75
C THR A 153 28.12 -26.53 -5.25
N ASN A 154 27.33 -27.51 -4.79
CA ASN A 154 27.02 -27.67 -3.37
C ASN A 154 28.26 -28.05 -2.54
N GLU A 155 29.16 -28.86 -3.09
CA GLU A 155 30.41 -29.19 -2.40
C GLU A 155 31.36 -27.99 -2.31
N ASP A 156 31.49 -27.20 -3.38
CA ASP A 156 32.33 -26.00 -3.43
C ASP A 156 31.80 -24.90 -2.49
N THR A 157 30.49 -24.67 -2.49
CA THR A 157 29.84 -23.74 -1.55
C THR A 157 30.01 -24.19 -0.10
N ARG A 158 29.83 -25.50 0.19
CA ARG A 158 30.09 -26.05 1.52
C ARG A 158 31.54 -25.82 1.96
N LYS A 159 32.53 -26.06 1.09
CA LYS A 159 33.94 -25.78 1.40
C LYS A 159 34.16 -24.31 1.73
N SER A 160 33.60 -23.40 0.93
CA SER A 160 33.66 -21.96 1.20
C SER A 160 33.01 -21.58 2.54
N MET A 161 31.86 -22.15 2.87
CA MET A 161 31.16 -21.87 4.13
C MET A 161 31.94 -22.38 5.36
N VAL A 162 32.62 -23.53 5.25
CA VAL A 162 33.49 -24.04 6.33
C VAL A 162 34.66 -23.09 6.58
N VAL A 163 35.32 -22.61 5.51
CA VAL A 163 36.41 -21.63 5.64
C VAL A 163 35.94 -20.33 6.28
N GLU A 164 34.77 -19.82 5.87
CA GLU A 164 34.17 -18.64 6.52
C GLU A 164 33.82 -18.89 7.99
N GLN A 165 33.29 -20.06 8.33
CA GLN A 165 32.99 -20.43 9.71
C GLN A 165 34.27 -20.44 10.58
N GLU A 166 35.38 -21.00 10.09
CA GLU A 166 36.67 -20.99 10.78
C GLU A 166 37.21 -19.56 10.97
N ARG A 167 37.03 -18.69 9.98
CA ARG A 167 37.35 -17.25 10.10
C ARG A 167 36.51 -16.58 11.17
N TYR A 168 35.19 -16.80 11.19
CA TYR A 168 34.31 -16.25 12.23
C TYR A 168 34.66 -16.77 13.62
N GLN A 169 34.95 -18.06 13.77
CA GLN A 169 35.38 -18.62 15.05
C GLN A 169 36.69 -17.99 15.54
N SER A 170 37.67 -17.84 14.65
CA SER A 170 38.93 -17.17 14.96
C SER A 170 38.70 -15.71 15.36
N MET A 171 37.82 -14.99 14.67
CA MET A 171 37.43 -13.62 15.01
C MET A 171 36.72 -13.54 16.36
N VAL A 172 35.82 -14.48 16.68
CA VAL A 172 35.11 -14.54 17.96
C VAL A 172 36.06 -14.84 19.12
N ILE A 173 37.05 -15.72 18.92
CA ILE A 173 38.08 -16.01 19.91
C ILE A 173 38.92 -14.76 20.18
N LEU A 174 39.37 -14.07 19.12
CA LEU A 174 40.08 -12.78 19.25
C LEU A 174 39.22 -11.72 19.95
N TYR A 175 37.92 -11.69 19.65
CA TYR A 175 36.96 -10.79 20.29
C TYR A 175 36.82 -11.05 21.80
N LEU A 176 36.61 -12.31 22.18
CA LEU A 176 36.51 -12.71 23.59
C LEU A 176 37.80 -12.40 24.35
N PHE A 177 38.95 -12.63 23.73
CA PHE A 177 40.26 -12.28 24.30
C PHE A 177 40.40 -10.76 24.54
N ALA A 178 39.98 -9.95 23.57
CA ALA A 178 39.99 -8.49 23.68
C ALA A 178 38.97 -7.93 24.71
N LEU A 179 37.88 -8.65 24.99
CA LEU A 179 36.94 -8.27 26.07
C LEU A 179 37.49 -8.56 27.48
N THR A 180 38.40 -9.53 27.60
CA THR A 180 39.02 -9.90 28.87
C THR A 180 40.34 -9.18 29.16
N GLY A 181 40.94 -8.54 28.15
CA GLY A 181 42.17 -7.75 28.27
C GLY A 181 41.93 -6.26 28.08
N ASP A 182 42.56 -5.43 28.91
CA ASP A 182 42.53 -3.96 28.81
C ASP A 182 43.31 -3.48 27.56
N SER A 183 42.75 -3.73 26.38
CA SER A 183 43.34 -3.31 25.12
C SER A 183 42.27 -2.68 24.24
N GLY A 184 42.38 -1.35 24.07
CA GLY A 184 41.48 -0.47 23.32
C GLY A 184 41.34 -0.75 21.82
N MET A 185 41.63 -1.97 21.36
CA MET A 185 41.51 -2.39 19.97
C MET A 185 40.04 -2.57 19.52
N TYR A 186 39.11 -2.68 20.48
CA TYR A 186 37.67 -2.78 20.19
C TYR A 186 37.02 -1.42 19.85
N MET A 187 37.62 -0.30 20.26
CA MET A 187 37.01 1.02 20.04
C MET A 187 37.11 1.51 18.60
N THR A 188 38.05 1.03 17.78
CA THR A 188 38.21 1.53 16.40
C THR A 188 37.14 1.04 15.43
N TRP A 189 36.61 -0.19 15.58
CA TRP A 189 35.57 -0.72 14.68
C TRP A 189 34.15 -0.20 14.98
N ILE A 190 33.82 0.09 16.24
CA ILE A 190 32.52 0.66 16.61
C ILE A 190 32.46 2.18 16.32
N ASN A 191 33.60 2.85 16.24
CA ASN A 191 33.65 4.30 16.03
C ASN A 191 33.18 4.75 14.63
N GLU A 192 33.05 3.85 13.65
CA GLU A 192 32.65 4.20 12.27
C GLU A 192 31.27 3.63 11.84
N ALA A 193 30.64 2.77 12.64
CA ALA A 193 29.37 2.16 12.28
C ALA A 193 28.17 3.03 12.69
N ILE A 194 27.55 3.71 11.71
CA ILE A 194 26.30 4.49 11.85
C ILE A 194 25.11 3.59 12.22
N VAL A 195 25.23 2.27 12.03
CA VAL A 195 24.19 1.26 12.28
C VAL A 195 24.68 0.29 13.36
N ILE A 196 24.13 0.43 14.57
CA ILE A 196 24.33 -0.52 15.67
C ILE A 196 23.05 -1.33 15.88
N GLU A 197 23.22 -2.63 16.07
CA GLU A 197 22.16 -3.55 16.46
C GLU A 197 22.63 -4.44 17.61
N GLY A 198 21.72 -4.79 18.51
CA GLY A 198 22.07 -5.61 19.66
C GLY A 198 21.03 -5.61 20.76
N HIS A 199 21.27 -6.43 21.78
CA HIS A 199 20.39 -6.53 22.93
C HIS A 199 20.58 -5.37 23.92
N LEU A 200 19.47 -4.76 24.31
CA LEU A 200 19.42 -3.84 25.45
C LEU A 200 18.23 -4.21 26.36
N PHE A 201 18.36 -3.86 27.63
CA PHE A 201 17.23 -3.93 28.56
C PHE A 201 16.49 -2.59 28.56
N LYS A 202 15.18 -2.63 28.33
CA LYS A 202 14.31 -1.44 28.38
C LYS A 202 13.46 -1.46 29.63
N ARG A 203 13.38 -0.32 30.31
CA ARG A 203 12.43 -0.12 31.40
C ARG A 203 11.02 0.11 30.84
N ALA A 204 10.04 -0.59 31.41
CA ALA A 204 8.63 -0.34 31.13
C ALA A 204 8.17 0.94 31.84
N SER A 205 7.27 1.68 31.20
CA SER A 205 6.65 2.90 31.76
C SER A 205 5.46 2.59 32.68
N ASN A 206 5.25 1.31 33.01
CA ASN A 206 4.18 0.87 33.91
C ASN A 206 4.55 1.14 35.38
N ALA A 207 3.55 1.17 36.27
CA ALA A 207 3.74 1.40 37.71
C ALA A 207 4.76 0.44 38.35
N PHE A 208 4.90 -0.77 37.80
CA PHE A 208 5.82 -1.81 38.28
C PHE A 208 7.26 -1.70 37.73
N LYS A 209 7.56 -0.72 36.86
CA LYS A 209 8.91 -0.41 36.32
C LYS A 209 9.75 -1.63 35.89
N THR A 210 9.12 -2.62 35.26
CA THR A 210 9.78 -3.88 34.89
C THR A 210 10.82 -3.71 33.77
N TRP A 211 11.91 -4.48 33.82
CA TRP A 211 12.96 -4.45 32.80
C TRP A 211 12.86 -5.62 31.82
N ASN A 212 12.97 -5.32 30.54
CA ASN A 212 12.74 -6.29 29.46
C ASN A 212 13.89 -6.27 28.45
N ARG A 213 14.53 -7.43 28.22
CA ARG A 213 15.55 -7.57 27.17
C ARG A 213 14.88 -7.58 25.80
N ARG A 214 15.32 -6.69 24.90
CA ARG A 214 14.82 -6.60 23.51
C ARG A 214 16.00 -6.39 22.57
N TRP A 215 15.85 -6.80 21.31
CA TRP A 215 16.85 -6.52 20.27
C TRP A 215 16.55 -5.14 19.69
N PHE A 216 17.50 -4.21 19.77
CA PHE A 216 17.38 -2.85 19.26
C PHE A 216 18.15 -2.71 17.96
N THR A 217 17.60 -1.92 17.04
CA THR A 217 18.23 -1.65 15.74
C THR A 217 17.95 -0.20 15.36
N ILE A 218 18.99 0.52 14.93
CA ILE A 218 18.87 1.85 14.34
C ILE A 218 18.86 1.70 12.82
N LYS A 219 17.74 2.05 12.18
CA LYS A 219 17.59 2.01 10.71
C LYS A 219 16.76 3.21 10.27
N ASP A 220 17.08 3.80 9.12
CA ASP A 220 16.30 4.86 8.49
C ASP A 220 15.96 6.03 9.42
N ASN A 221 16.94 6.49 10.21
CA ASN A 221 16.78 7.55 11.22
C ASN A 221 15.73 7.25 12.30
N LYS A 222 15.38 5.97 12.50
CA LYS A 222 14.45 5.46 13.50
C LYS A 222 15.12 4.45 14.41
N LEU A 223 14.68 4.41 15.66
CA LEU A 223 15.08 3.37 16.61
C LEU A 223 13.94 2.37 16.75
N PHE A 224 14.23 1.11 16.43
CA PHE A 224 13.30 0.00 16.58
C PHE A 224 13.72 -0.92 17.72
N TYR A 225 12.76 -1.63 18.32
CA TYR A 225 13.04 -2.85 19.07
C TYR A 225 12.20 -4.02 18.56
N GLN A 226 12.71 -5.24 18.67
CA GLN A 226 12.02 -6.49 18.36
C GLN A 226 11.72 -7.29 19.62
N LYS A 227 10.49 -7.80 19.73
CA LYS A 227 10.08 -8.76 20.80
C LYS A 227 10.25 -10.21 20.36
N LYS A 228 9.95 -10.48 19.10
CA LYS A 228 10.13 -11.76 18.38
C LYS A 228 10.79 -11.46 17.04
N LYS A 229 11.39 -12.48 16.43
CA LYS A 229 11.92 -12.38 15.06
C LYS A 229 10.75 -11.90 14.16
N ASP A 230 10.93 -10.76 13.49
CA ASP A 230 10.01 -10.11 12.53
C ASP A 230 8.99 -9.06 13.05
N ASP A 231 8.82 -8.88 14.37
CA ASP A 231 7.95 -7.81 14.92
C ASP A 231 8.75 -6.56 15.31
N LEU A 232 8.91 -5.62 14.37
CA LEU A 232 9.57 -4.32 14.60
C LEU A 232 8.61 -3.32 15.26
N THR A 233 8.87 -2.95 16.52
CA THR A 233 8.17 -1.86 17.19
C THR A 233 9.02 -0.60 17.14
N VAL A 234 8.45 0.50 16.62
CA VAL A 234 9.13 1.81 16.62
C VAL A 234 9.16 2.36 18.05
N VAL A 235 10.37 2.71 18.49
CA VAL A 235 10.62 3.34 19.80
C VAL A 235 10.74 4.85 19.63
N VAL A 236 11.44 5.25 18.58
CA VAL A 236 11.69 6.64 18.21
C VAL A 236 11.40 6.80 16.73
N ASP A 237 10.38 7.59 16.42
CA ASP A 237 9.92 7.87 15.05
C ASP A 237 10.89 8.76 14.26
N ASP A 238 11.69 9.56 14.96
CA ASP A 238 12.75 10.37 14.37
C ASP A 238 13.88 10.59 15.39
N ILE A 239 15.02 9.95 15.14
CA ILE A 239 16.18 10.01 16.03
C ILE A 239 16.76 11.43 16.07
N ARG A 240 16.53 12.28 15.06
CA ARG A 240 16.99 13.68 15.03
C ARG A 240 16.40 14.52 16.16
N LEU A 241 15.25 14.11 16.69
CA LEU A 241 14.54 14.81 17.76
C LEU A 241 14.93 14.33 19.16
N CYS A 242 15.81 13.32 19.26
CA CYS A 242 16.20 12.74 20.54
C CYS A 242 17.55 13.29 21.03
N THR A 243 17.71 13.35 22.35
CA THR A 243 19.01 13.54 23.01
C THR A 243 19.31 12.32 23.86
N VAL A 244 20.57 11.91 23.87
CA VAL A 244 21.02 10.75 24.65
C VAL A 244 21.95 11.21 25.74
N ARG A 245 21.64 10.82 26.98
CA ARG A 245 22.43 11.15 28.17
C ARG A 245 22.73 9.92 29.01
N MET A 246 23.86 9.95 29.69
CA MET A 246 24.13 9.00 30.76
C MET A 246 23.12 9.23 31.89
N SER A 247 22.63 8.15 32.48
CA SER A 247 21.68 8.23 33.59
C SER A 247 22.36 7.77 34.87
N ASP A 248 22.37 8.64 35.88
CA ASP A 248 22.96 8.36 37.20
C ASP A 248 21.97 7.64 38.12
N GLU A 249 21.12 6.78 37.55
CA GLU A 249 20.10 6.08 38.32
C GLU A 249 20.76 5.01 39.21
N THR A 250 20.55 5.10 40.51
CA THR A 250 21.34 4.39 41.55
C THR A 250 21.09 2.88 41.62
N GLU A 251 20.07 2.35 40.94
CA GLU A 251 19.64 0.96 41.09
C GLU A 251 20.29 -0.04 40.10
N ARG A 252 20.77 0.40 38.92
CA ARG A 252 21.34 -0.51 37.91
C ARG A 252 22.52 0.10 37.17
N ARG A 253 23.58 -0.70 37.02
CA ARG A 253 24.80 -0.33 36.27
C ARG A 253 24.53 -0.22 34.77
N PHE A 254 25.31 0.63 34.11
CA PHE A 254 25.37 0.79 32.64
C PHE A 254 24.06 1.28 31.99
N CYS A 255 23.28 2.09 32.70
CA CYS A 255 22.06 2.69 32.19
C CYS A 255 22.32 4.01 31.43
N PHE A 256 21.47 4.29 30.45
CA PHE A 256 21.44 5.55 29.70
C PHE A 256 20.00 5.87 29.29
N GLU A 257 19.72 7.15 29.08
CA GLU A 257 18.37 7.64 28.76
C GLU A 257 18.34 8.31 27.39
N ILE A 258 17.31 7.97 26.63
CA ILE A 258 16.94 8.65 25.38
C ILE A 258 15.76 9.57 25.68
N VAL A 259 15.96 10.87 25.51
CA VAL A 259 14.97 11.91 25.81
C VAL A 259 14.40 12.45 24.50
N LEU A 260 13.08 12.38 24.36
CA LEU A 260 12.29 12.94 23.27
C LEU A 260 11.34 14.02 23.80
N PRO A 261 10.81 14.91 22.94
CA PRO A 261 9.74 15.82 23.31
C PRO A 261 8.51 15.03 23.84
N GLY A 262 8.28 15.09 25.15
CA GLY A 262 7.14 14.44 25.82
C GLY A 262 7.29 12.95 26.18
N LYS A 263 8.43 12.30 25.88
CA LYS A 263 8.71 10.91 26.25
C LYS A 263 10.18 10.71 26.59
N SER A 264 10.50 9.89 27.58
CA SER A 264 11.87 9.40 27.78
C SER A 264 11.90 7.90 27.95
N PHE A 265 12.97 7.28 27.45
CA PHE A 265 13.19 5.84 27.48
C PHE A 265 14.48 5.55 28.21
N LEU A 266 14.39 4.75 29.27
CA LEU A 266 15.56 4.27 29.99
C LEU A 266 15.97 2.89 29.48
N LEU A 267 17.24 2.79 29.08
CA LEU A 267 17.87 1.62 28.53
C LEU A 267 19.11 1.22 29.35
N GLN A 268 19.43 -0.06 29.35
CA GLN A 268 20.59 -0.62 30.04
C GLN A 268 21.38 -1.54 29.10
N ALA A 269 22.69 -1.32 29.04
CA ALA A 269 23.66 -2.16 28.31
C ALA A 269 24.30 -3.21 29.23
N GLU A 270 24.95 -4.22 28.63
CA GLU A 270 25.58 -5.32 29.37
C GLU A 270 26.95 -4.93 29.98
N THR A 271 27.70 -4.04 29.32
CA THR A 271 29.00 -3.55 29.77
C THR A 271 29.11 -2.03 29.65
N ASP A 272 30.09 -1.43 30.33
CA ASP A 272 30.35 0.01 30.23
C ASP A 272 30.82 0.42 28.82
N GLY A 273 31.64 -0.42 28.19
CA GLY A 273 32.05 -0.25 26.80
C GLY A 273 30.84 -0.29 25.85
N ALA A 274 29.92 -1.23 26.04
CA ALA A 274 28.69 -1.31 25.26
C ALA A 274 27.79 -0.08 25.49
N ARG A 275 27.64 0.40 26.73
CA ARG A 275 26.90 1.65 27.02
C ARG A 275 27.49 2.82 26.24
N THR A 276 28.80 3.00 26.30
CA THR A 276 29.50 4.11 25.63
C THR A 276 29.38 3.99 24.11
N ALA A 277 29.50 2.78 23.57
CA ALA A 277 29.27 2.48 22.17
C ALA A 277 27.84 2.83 21.71
N TRP A 278 26.81 2.42 22.46
CA TRP A 278 25.42 2.73 22.14
C TRP A 278 25.13 4.23 22.19
N ILE A 279 25.64 4.95 23.20
CA ILE A 279 25.49 6.41 23.29
C ILE A 279 26.15 7.09 22.09
N LYS A 280 27.41 6.74 21.79
CA LYS A 280 28.16 7.30 20.66
C LYS A 280 27.49 6.98 19.34
N ALA A 281 27.04 5.74 19.13
CA ALA A 281 26.37 5.34 17.91
C ALA A 281 25.08 6.14 17.71
N ILE A 282 24.22 6.29 18.73
CA ILE A 282 23.00 7.10 18.61
C ILE A 282 23.36 8.58 18.35
N GLN A 283 24.35 9.16 19.04
CA GLN A 283 24.81 10.53 18.80
C GLN A 283 25.36 10.71 17.37
N SER A 284 26.10 9.76 16.86
CA SER A 284 26.61 9.74 15.48
C SER A 284 25.49 9.56 14.46
N SER A 285 24.49 8.70 14.73
CA SER A 285 23.30 8.55 13.88
C SER A 285 22.46 9.83 13.85
N ILE A 286 22.34 10.55 14.97
CA ILE A 286 21.72 11.89 15.01
C ILE A 286 22.49 12.84 14.08
N GLY A 287 23.82 12.88 14.20
CA GLY A 287 24.68 13.72 13.34
C GLY A 287 24.62 13.35 11.86
N ALA A 288 24.58 12.06 11.54
CA ALA A 288 24.46 11.55 10.17
C ALA A 288 23.07 11.83 9.56
N ALA A 289 21.99 11.65 10.33
CA ALA A 289 20.64 11.99 9.90
C ALA A 289 20.51 13.48 9.53
N PHE A 290 21.26 14.36 10.21
CA PHE A 290 21.35 15.77 9.82
C PHE A 290 22.17 15.99 8.54
N LYS A 291 23.21 15.19 8.28
CA LYS A 291 24.08 15.28 7.09
C LYS A 291 23.47 14.67 5.82
N ASP A 292 22.81 13.52 5.89
CA ASP A 292 22.16 12.87 4.74
C ASP A 292 21.06 13.76 4.15
N THR A 293 20.35 14.50 5.01
CA THR A 293 19.40 15.54 4.58
C THR A 293 20.09 16.65 3.77
N MET A 294 21.41 16.84 3.89
CA MET A 294 22.19 17.84 3.14
C MET A 294 22.65 17.27 1.79
N ASP A 295 23.14 16.04 1.77
CA ASP A 295 23.72 15.42 0.57
C ASP A 295 22.64 15.01 -0.45
N GLU A 296 21.45 14.60 -0.02
CA GLU A 296 20.29 14.41 -0.90
C GLU A 296 19.82 15.73 -1.55
N ILE A 297 19.98 16.87 -0.85
CA ILE A 297 19.70 18.20 -1.40
C ILE A 297 20.80 18.60 -2.40
N GLN A 298 22.06 18.29 -2.13
CA GLN A 298 23.20 18.66 -2.99
C GLN A 298 23.22 17.86 -4.32
N THR A 299 22.93 16.56 -4.30
CA THR A 299 22.93 15.73 -5.52
C THR A 299 21.77 16.05 -6.47
N GLN A 300 20.62 16.47 -5.94
CA GLN A 300 19.48 16.90 -6.78
C GLN A 300 19.61 18.33 -7.35
N VAL A 301 20.48 19.17 -6.77
CA VAL A 301 20.75 20.53 -7.27
C VAL A 301 21.83 20.53 -8.37
N THR A 302 22.72 19.55 -8.39
CA THR A 302 23.86 19.50 -9.36
C THR A 302 23.49 18.91 -10.73
N TYR A 303 22.43 18.11 -10.86
CA TYR A 303 21.99 17.55 -12.14
C TYR A 303 20.87 18.41 -12.78
N ILE A 304 21.26 19.58 -13.30
CA ILE A 304 20.46 20.35 -14.27
C ILE A 304 21.09 20.10 -15.65
N PRO A 305 20.46 19.34 -16.57
CA PRO A 305 20.90 19.34 -17.96
C PRO A 305 20.68 20.74 -18.54
N ALA A 306 21.74 21.34 -19.08
CA ALA A 306 21.68 22.61 -19.78
C ALA A 306 20.63 22.54 -20.90
N ALA A 307 19.58 23.36 -20.79
CA ALA A 307 18.53 23.47 -21.79
C ALA A 307 19.15 23.97 -23.11
N LYS A 308 19.03 23.16 -24.17
CA LYS A 308 19.22 23.61 -25.54
C LYS A 308 18.12 24.61 -25.87
N LYS A 309 18.54 25.76 -26.42
CA LYS A 309 17.66 26.73 -27.07
C LYS A 309 16.99 26.05 -28.26
N ASP A 310 15.68 25.90 -28.21
CA ASP A 310 14.88 25.82 -29.43
C ASP A 310 13.83 26.93 -29.41
N THR A 311 14.00 27.81 -30.40
CA THR A 311 13.05 28.82 -30.84
C THR A 311 11.81 28.14 -31.40
N LYS A 312 10.65 28.35 -30.77
CA LYS A 312 9.38 28.67 -31.43
C LYS A 312 8.33 29.08 -30.40
N SER A 313 7.67 30.20 -30.71
CA SER A 313 6.54 30.74 -29.99
C SER A 313 5.38 29.76 -29.99
N ASP A 314 4.81 29.47 -28.83
CA ASP A 314 3.39 29.17 -28.73
C ASP A 314 2.85 29.62 -27.37
N ASN A 315 1.84 30.48 -27.45
CA ASN A 315 1.02 30.96 -26.34
C ASN A 315 0.23 29.77 -25.77
N SER A 316 0.56 29.33 -24.56
CA SER A 316 -0.35 28.53 -23.75
C SER A 316 -0.17 28.80 -22.26
N ASN A 317 -1.31 28.96 -21.58
CA ASN A 317 -1.48 29.29 -20.17
C ASN A 317 -0.70 28.34 -19.23
N PRO A 318 -0.16 28.82 -18.09
CA PRO A 318 0.55 27.99 -17.13
C PRO A 318 -0.46 27.31 -16.19
N THR A 319 -1.16 26.27 -16.65
CA THR A 319 -2.10 25.51 -15.80
C THR A 319 -1.88 24.00 -15.75
N SER A 320 -0.81 23.47 -16.33
CA SER A 320 -0.51 22.02 -16.31
C SER A 320 0.76 21.68 -15.50
N PHE A 321 0.79 22.02 -14.20
CA PHE A 321 1.91 21.69 -13.30
C PHE A 321 1.51 20.81 -12.10
N LEU A 322 0.42 20.05 -12.21
CA LEU A 322 -0.08 19.16 -11.16
C LEU A 322 -0.02 17.68 -11.57
N GLU A 323 1.08 17.26 -12.17
CA GLU A 323 1.37 15.84 -12.40
C GLU A 323 2.81 15.56 -11.96
N ASP A 324 3.04 15.55 -10.64
CA ASP A 324 4.09 14.71 -10.05
C ASP A 324 3.95 14.66 -8.51
N GLY A 325 3.51 13.51 -8.05
CA GLY A 325 3.19 13.19 -6.66
C GLY A 325 4.40 12.84 -5.78
N THR A 326 5.63 12.97 -6.27
CA THR A 326 6.84 12.48 -5.57
C THR A 326 8.01 13.47 -5.54
N GLY A 327 7.80 14.73 -5.92
CA GLY A 327 8.82 15.78 -5.78
C GLY A 327 8.89 16.35 -4.37
N ASN A 328 10.07 16.32 -3.75
CA ASN A 328 10.36 16.92 -2.43
C ASN A 328 9.86 18.38 -2.36
N ILE A 329 9.16 18.75 -1.28
CA ILE A 329 8.48 20.06 -1.13
C ILE A 329 9.44 21.25 -1.32
N ILE A 330 10.70 21.07 -0.92
CA ILE A 330 11.79 22.04 -1.10
C ILE A 330 11.97 22.38 -2.58
N THR A 331 12.00 21.37 -3.45
CA THR A 331 12.16 21.53 -4.89
C THR A 331 10.99 22.31 -5.49
N LYS A 332 9.77 22.05 -5.01
CA LYS A 332 8.56 22.78 -5.42
C LYS A 332 8.63 24.26 -5.01
N ILE A 333 9.05 24.55 -3.77
CA ILE A 333 9.14 25.93 -3.25
C ILE A 333 10.32 26.70 -3.86
N TYR A 334 11.44 26.06 -4.17
CA TYR A 334 12.62 26.69 -4.77
C TYR A 334 12.45 27.06 -6.25
N ARG A 335 11.49 26.47 -6.95
CA ARG A 335 11.12 26.85 -8.33
C ARG A 335 10.48 28.24 -8.40
N ILE A 336 9.96 28.74 -7.28
CA ILE A 336 9.31 30.05 -7.22
C ILE A 336 10.37 31.16 -7.28
N PRO A 337 10.17 32.22 -8.09
CA PRO A 337 11.12 33.32 -8.21
C PRO A 337 11.50 33.93 -6.86
N GLY A 338 12.81 34.06 -6.60
CA GLY A 338 13.37 34.64 -5.38
C GLY A 338 13.55 33.66 -4.21
N ASN A 339 12.94 32.47 -4.25
CA ASN A 339 12.94 31.56 -3.09
C ASN A 339 14.27 30.80 -2.89
N LYS A 340 15.21 30.87 -3.85
CA LYS A 340 16.54 30.25 -3.77
C LYS A 340 17.49 30.94 -2.79
N THR A 341 17.16 32.17 -2.38
CA THR A 341 17.92 32.94 -1.40
C THR A 341 16.99 33.39 -0.27
N CYS A 342 17.54 33.60 0.91
CA CYS A 342 16.80 34.06 2.08
C CYS A 342 16.19 35.45 1.81
N ALA A 343 14.89 35.62 2.12
CA ALA A 343 14.15 36.85 1.85
C ALA A 343 14.71 38.10 2.54
N ASP A 344 15.44 37.93 3.66
CA ASP A 344 15.95 39.05 4.45
C ASP A 344 17.44 39.36 4.21
N CYS A 345 18.32 38.38 4.34
CA CYS A 345 19.78 38.58 4.21
C CYS A 345 20.39 38.08 2.90
N GLY A 346 19.61 37.46 2.01
CA GLY A 346 20.09 36.95 0.72
C GLY A 346 20.96 35.69 0.78
N LYS A 347 21.15 35.07 1.96
CA LYS A 347 21.90 33.80 2.10
C LYS A 347 21.28 32.72 1.21
N ALA A 348 22.09 32.03 0.40
CA ALA A 348 21.62 30.98 -0.49
C ALA A 348 21.00 29.80 0.27
N GLU A 349 20.09 29.09 -0.40
CA GLU A 349 19.47 27.84 0.04
C GLU A 349 18.77 27.93 1.42
N PRO A 350 17.75 28.79 1.54
CA PRO A 350 16.99 28.93 2.79
C PRO A 350 16.17 27.68 3.10
N ARG A 351 16.37 27.07 4.27
CA ARG A 351 15.67 25.84 4.70
C ARG A 351 14.48 26.03 5.62
N TRP A 352 14.11 27.26 5.92
CA TRP A 352 12.91 27.59 6.67
C TRP A 352 12.01 28.47 5.82
N ALA A 353 10.76 28.59 6.22
CA ALA A 353 9.82 29.50 5.59
C ALA A 353 8.86 30.09 6.62
N SER A 354 8.39 31.30 6.36
CA SER A 354 7.27 31.88 7.08
C SER A 354 5.98 31.65 6.28
N ILE A 355 5.13 30.75 6.76
CA ILE A 355 3.90 30.35 6.06
C ILE A 355 2.81 31.43 6.08
N SER A 356 2.88 32.36 7.04
CA SER A 356 1.95 33.49 7.15
C SER A 356 2.34 34.66 6.25
N LEU A 357 3.61 34.75 5.84
CA LEU A 357 4.14 35.81 4.98
C LEU A 357 4.40 35.31 3.55
N GLY A 358 4.63 34.01 3.35
CA GLY A 358 4.95 33.42 2.05
C GLY A 358 6.42 33.56 1.64
N VAL A 359 7.35 33.60 2.59
CA VAL A 359 8.80 33.79 2.34
C VAL A 359 9.66 32.62 2.79
N THR A 360 10.82 32.42 2.15
CA THR A 360 11.87 31.48 2.58
C THR A 360 12.99 32.19 3.34
N LEU A 361 13.48 31.54 4.40
CA LEU A 361 14.37 32.09 5.42
C LEU A 361 15.54 31.14 5.69
N CYS A 362 16.73 31.68 5.96
CA CYS A 362 17.85 30.91 6.49
C CYS A 362 17.69 30.63 7.99
N ILE A 363 18.53 29.77 8.58
CA ILE A 363 18.44 29.39 10.00
C ILE A 363 18.43 30.60 10.92
N GLU A 364 19.35 31.53 10.68
CA GLU A 364 19.55 32.73 11.47
C GLU A 364 18.35 33.69 11.39
N CYS A 365 17.86 34.00 10.19
CA CYS A 365 16.68 34.87 10.02
C CYS A 365 15.42 34.19 10.56
N SER A 366 15.29 32.87 10.38
CA SER A 366 14.17 32.11 10.93
C SER A 366 14.12 32.15 12.46
N GLY A 367 15.28 32.19 13.13
CA GLY A 367 15.38 32.37 14.58
C GLY A 367 14.80 33.71 15.03
N VAL A 368 15.11 34.79 14.32
CA VAL A 368 14.52 36.11 14.58
C VAL A 368 13.02 36.11 14.30
N HIS A 369 12.57 35.51 13.19
CA HIS A 369 11.14 35.40 12.89
C HIS A 369 10.33 34.66 13.96
N ARG A 370 10.94 33.73 14.70
CA ARG A 370 10.29 33.06 15.85
C ARG A 370 10.09 34.02 17.02
N SER A 371 11.01 34.97 17.25
CA SER A 371 10.92 35.93 18.35
C SER A 371 9.95 37.09 18.08
N LEU A 372 9.48 37.28 16.84
CA LEU A 372 8.45 38.27 16.50
C LEU A 372 7.04 37.87 16.97
N GLY A 373 6.82 36.58 17.26
CA GLY A 373 5.53 36.03 17.64
C GLY A 373 4.66 35.59 16.45
N VAL A 374 3.72 34.69 16.74
CA VAL A 374 2.89 33.99 15.74
C VAL A 374 1.91 34.88 14.98
N HIS A 375 1.64 36.08 15.48
CA HIS A 375 0.77 37.08 14.86
C HIS A 375 1.48 37.84 13.73
N VAL A 376 2.82 37.84 13.72
CA VAL A 376 3.63 38.45 12.66
C VAL A 376 4.09 37.37 11.68
N SER A 377 4.78 36.34 12.19
CA SER A 377 5.43 35.32 11.39
C SER A 377 5.26 33.92 11.98
N LYS A 378 4.77 32.98 11.17
CA LYS A 378 4.67 31.56 11.52
C LYS A 378 5.75 30.77 10.80
N VAL A 379 6.81 30.39 11.52
CA VAL A 379 7.97 29.70 10.95
C VAL A 379 7.74 28.19 10.87
N ARG A 380 8.08 27.60 9.72
CA ARG A 380 8.14 26.16 9.46
C ARG A 380 9.46 25.79 8.80
N SER A 381 9.99 24.62 9.13
CA SER A 381 11.12 24.01 8.44
C SER A 381 10.65 23.43 7.11
N LEU A 382 11.41 23.66 6.04
CA LEU A 382 11.15 23.05 4.74
C LEU A 382 11.52 21.55 4.71
N THR A 383 12.38 21.09 5.63
CA THR A 383 12.87 19.71 5.70
C THR A 383 12.29 18.90 6.86
N LEU A 384 11.95 19.55 7.98
CA LEU A 384 11.62 18.86 9.24
C LEU A 384 10.12 18.85 9.57
N ASP A 385 9.35 19.84 9.08
CA ASP A 385 7.92 19.94 9.38
C ASP A 385 7.08 19.26 8.29
N GLN A 386 5.91 18.75 8.67
CA GLN A 386 4.90 18.32 7.72
C GLN A 386 4.19 19.54 7.11
N TRP A 387 4.00 19.53 5.79
CA TRP A 387 3.39 20.62 5.05
C TRP A 387 2.02 20.23 4.50
N GLU A 388 1.00 20.97 4.91
CA GLU A 388 -0.35 20.86 4.35
C GLU A 388 -0.33 21.38 2.89
N PRO A 389 -0.92 20.66 1.91
CA PRO A 389 -0.96 21.09 0.51
C PRO A 389 -1.52 22.50 0.31
N GLU A 390 -2.46 22.91 1.15
CA GLU A 390 -3.10 24.23 1.14
C GLU A 390 -2.09 25.34 1.50
N VAL A 391 -1.18 25.08 2.44
CA VAL A 391 -0.11 26.02 2.83
C VAL A 391 0.95 26.12 1.73
N VAL A 392 1.23 25.01 1.03
CA VAL A 392 2.13 25.00 -0.13
C VAL A 392 1.59 25.90 -1.25
N LYS A 393 0.27 25.90 -1.48
CA LYS A 393 -0.38 26.77 -2.47
C LYS A 393 -0.21 28.26 -2.12
N ILE A 394 -0.15 28.64 -0.85
CA ILE A 394 0.20 30.01 -0.43
C ILE A 394 1.61 30.37 -0.89
N MET A 395 2.58 29.49 -0.64
CA MET A 395 3.97 29.72 -1.04
C MET A 395 4.07 29.93 -2.56
N PHE A 396 3.38 29.11 -3.36
CA PHE A 396 3.33 29.23 -4.83
C PHE A 396 2.72 30.54 -5.34
N LYS A 397 1.69 31.06 -4.67
CA LYS A 397 1.03 32.32 -5.07
C LYS A 397 1.77 33.56 -4.58
N LEU A 398 2.64 33.42 -3.59
CA LEU A 398 3.51 34.48 -3.06
C LEU A 398 4.95 34.25 -3.53
N GLY A 399 5.89 34.10 -2.60
CA GLY A 399 7.33 34.00 -2.87
C GLY A 399 8.08 35.27 -2.53
N ASN A 400 9.39 35.12 -2.32
CA ASN A 400 10.26 36.19 -1.83
C ASN A 400 10.22 37.45 -2.69
N ASN A 401 10.09 37.31 -4.02
CA ASN A 401 9.99 38.45 -4.93
C ASN A 401 8.75 39.31 -4.61
N HIS A 402 7.54 38.72 -4.68
CA HIS A 402 6.29 39.44 -4.39
C HIS A 402 6.25 40.02 -2.98
N VAL A 403 6.77 39.28 -1.99
CA VAL A 403 6.76 39.75 -0.60
C VAL A 403 7.75 40.90 -0.42
N ASN A 404 8.94 40.84 -1.03
CA ASN A 404 9.90 41.94 -0.96
C ASN A 404 9.46 43.15 -1.80
N GLU A 405 8.77 42.97 -2.92
CA GLU A 405 8.12 44.07 -3.66
C GLU A 405 7.15 44.86 -2.76
N ILE A 406 6.53 44.23 -1.77
CA ILE A 406 5.64 44.88 -0.81
C ILE A 406 6.40 45.40 0.41
N TYR A 407 7.22 44.57 1.07
CA TYR A 407 7.83 44.87 2.36
C TYR A 407 9.15 45.64 2.27
N THR A 408 9.77 45.71 1.08
CA THR A 408 11.00 46.48 0.81
C THR A 408 10.83 47.46 -0.33
N ALA A 409 9.59 47.84 -0.68
CA ALA A 409 9.28 48.76 -1.78
C ALA A 409 10.02 50.10 -1.69
N ASN A 410 10.21 50.60 -0.48
CA ASN A 410 10.85 51.88 -0.18
C ASN A 410 12.25 51.71 0.45
N ALA A 411 12.82 50.51 0.43
CA ALA A 411 14.17 50.26 0.96
C ALA A 411 15.24 50.77 -0.02
N THR A 412 16.30 51.39 0.49
CA THR A 412 17.49 51.70 -0.30
C THR A 412 18.50 50.55 -0.21
N PRO A 413 19.45 50.42 -1.16
CA PRO A 413 20.47 49.35 -1.12
C PRO A 413 21.28 49.29 0.18
N GLY A 414 21.41 50.42 0.90
CA GLY A 414 22.09 50.50 2.20
C GLY A 414 21.26 49.99 3.39
N ASP A 415 19.95 49.84 3.23
CA ASP A 415 19.06 49.33 4.29
C ASP A 415 19.12 47.78 4.39
N HIS A 416 19.55 47.10 3.32
CA HIS A 416 19.59 45.64 3.29
C HIS A 416 20.78 45.06 4.06
N ILE A 417 20.52 43.99 4.81
CA ILE A 417 21.56 43.23 5.52
C ILE A 417 22.17 42.15 4.63
N LYS A 418 23.45 41.82 4.87
CA LYS A 418 24.17 40.74 4.18
C LYS A 418 24.22 39.45 5.02
N PRO A 419 24.53 38.29 4.42
CA PRO A 419 24.79 37.05 5.18
C PRO A 419 25.97 37.27 6.15
N GLY A 420 25.82 36.86 7.41
CA GLY A 420 26.89 37.00 8.43
C GLY A 420 26.96 38.35 9.17
N CYS A 421 25.96 39.23 9.02
CA CYS A 421 25.84 40.42 9.89
C CYS A 421 25.66 40.06 11.38
N SER A 422 25.95 41.00 12.29
CA SER A 422 25.69 40.81 13.73
C SER A 422 24.21 40.48 14.01
N ASP A 423 23.98 39.63 15.02
CA ASP A 423 22.64 39.19 15.42
C ASP A 423 21.73 40.36 15.80
N ASP A 424 22.28 41.39 16.46
CA ASP A 424 21.54 42.60 16.84
C ASP A 424 21.09 43.41 15.61
N HIS A 425 21.98 43.59 14.63
CA HIS A 425 21.65 44.25 13.37
C HIS A 425 20.62 43.45 12.56
N ARG A 426 20.73 42.11 12.55
CA ARG A 426 19.75 41.24 11.90
C ARG A 426 18.37 41.38 12.55
N MET A 427 18.32 41.35 13.89
CA MET A 427 17.08 41.49 14.65
C MET A 427 16.42 42.86 14.39
N ALA A 428 17.21 43.94 14.41
CA ALA A 428 16.74 45.29 14.15
C ALA A 428 16.15 45.43 12.73
N TYR A 429 16.85 44.93 11.71
CA TYR A 429 16.36 44.98 10.32
C TYR A 429 15.07 44.19 10.12
N ILE A 430 15.00 42.94 10.62
CA ILE A 430 13.81 42.09 10.43
C ILE A 430 12.59 42.68 11.17
N ARG A 431 12.79 43.25 12.37
CA ARG A 431 11.73 44.01 13.06
C ARG A 431 11.30 45.24 12.26
N ALA A 432 12.25 46.04 11.78
CA ALA A 432 11.96 47.21 10.95
C ALA A 432 11.18 46.84 9.68
N LYS A 433 11.51 45.69 9.07
CA LYS A 433 10.86 45.19 7.85
C LYS A 433 9.42 44.72 8.11
N TYR A 434 9.19 43.82 9.06
CA TYR A 434 7.87 43.16 9.20
C TYR A 434 6.98 43.70 10.33
N VAL A 435 7.57 44.22 11.41
CA VAL A 435 6.83 44.75 12.57
C VAL A 435 6.55 46.23 12.35
N ASP A 436 7.62 47.02 12.19
CA ASP A 436 7.52 48.47 12.03
C ASP A 436 7.15 48.88 10.60
N ARG A 437 7.34 47.95 9.63
CA ARG A 437 6.98 48.12 8.21
C ARG A 437 7.60 49.37 7.59
N LYS A 438 8.80 49.72 8.06
CA LYS A 438 9.53 50.95 7.72
C LYS A 438 9.73 51.12 6.21
N PHE A 439 9.93 50.01 5.51
CA PHE A 439 10.22 49.99 4.07
C PHE A 439 9.03 49.56 3.21
N ALA A 440 7.87 49.32 3.83
CA ALA A 440 6.72 48.76 3.15
C ALA A 440 6.08 49.76 2.19
N MET A 441 5.42 49.21 1.15
CA MET A 441 4.57 49.95 0.24
C MET A 441 3.36 50.54 0.99
N SER A 442 3.27 51.87 1.02
CA SER A 442 2.12 52.59 1.57
C SER A 442 1.01 52.73 0.55
N LEU A 443 -0.25 52.52 0.96
CA LEU A 443 -1.40 52.86 0.13
C LEU A 443 -1.48 54.39 -0.10
N PRO A 444 -1.87 54.86 -1.29
CA PRO A 444 -2.09 56.29 -1.54
C PRO A 444 -3.17 56.83 -0.59
N LYS A 445 -2.86 57.93 0.13
CA LYS A 445 -3.82 58.57 1.05
C LYS A 445 -4.84 59.38 0.24
N ALA A 446 -6.14 59.14 0.44
CA ALA A 446 -7.21 59.97 -0.11
C ALA A 446 -7.21 61.37 0.54
N LEU A 447 -6.64 62.37 -0.13
CA LEU A 447 -6.70 63.78 0.27
C LEU A 447 -6.90 64.65 -0.98
N GLY A 448 -8.14 65.15 -1.17
CA GLY A 448 -8.49 66.39 -1.87
C GLY A 448 -8.16 66.54 -3.37
N PRO A 449 -8.79 67.50 -4.08
CA PRO A 449 -8.65 67.63 -5.53
C PRO A 449 -7.46 68.52 -5.98
N GLN A 450 -6.90 68.18 -7.16
CA GLN A 450 -6.03 68.97 -8.09
C GLN A 450 -4.49 68.92 -7.88
N PRO A 451 -3.63 69.23 -8.91
CA PRO A 451 -3.81 69.32 -10.37
C PRO A 451 -2.77 68.50 -11.19
N ALA A 452 -2.80 68.69 -12.51
CA ALA A 452 -2.17 67.94 -13.60
C ALA A 452 -0.63 67.76 -13.63
N TYR A 453 -0.23 66.55 -14.10
CA TYR A 453 0.87 66.18 -15.01
C TYR A 453 2.32 66.65 -14.75
N HIS A 454 3.25 65.69 -14.64
CA HIS A 454 4.39 65.54 -15.57
C HIS A 454 5.10 64.19 -15.36
N GLY A 455 5.53 63.58 -16.47
CA GLY A 455 5.91 62.17 -16.54
C GLY A 455 7.27 61.80 -15.97
N THR A 456 7.38 60.53 -15.59
CA THR A 456 8.58 59.69 -15.76
C THR A 456 8.15 58.24 -15.58
N THR A 457 8.61 57.39 -16.50
CA THR A 457 8.32 55.97 -16.60
C THR A 457 8.89 55.22 -15.39
N GLY A 458 8.04 54.98 -14.40
CA GLY A 458 8.24 54.00 -13.33
C GLY A 458 6.86 53.48 -12.97
N THR A 459 6.60 52.19 -13.20
CA THR A 459 5.32 51.52 -12.93
C THR A 459 5.02 51.53 -11.44
N ARG A 460 4.44 52.62 -10.92
CA ARG A 460 3.70 52.63 -9.65
C ARG A 460 2.36 51.94 -9.89
N LEU A 461 2.02 50.97 -9.05
CA LEU A 461 0.70 50.33 -8.99
C LEU A 461 -0.35 51.35 -8.50
N THR A 462 -0.71 52.33 -9.33
CA THR A 462 -1.84 53.24 -9.07
C THR A 462 -3.17 52.63 -9.50
N ARG A 463 -3.13 51.52 -10.25
CA ARG A 463 -4.29 50.91 -10.89
C ARG A 463 -4.23 49.39 -10.79
N TRP A 464 -5.30 48.77 -10.32
CA TRP A 464 -5.46 47.31 -10.29
C TRP A 464 -6.58 46.89 -11.21
N THR A 465 -6.34 45.83 -11.99
CA THR A 465 -7.29 45.21 -12.91
C THR A 465 -7.70 43.85 -12.37
N VAL A 466 -9.02 43.59 -12.37
CA VAL A 466 -9.59 42.29 -12.00
C VAL A 466 -10.34 41.75 -13.21
N SER A 467 -10.02 40.55 -13.67
CA SER A 467 -10.94 39.78 -14.49
C SER A 467 -12.04 39.23 -13.58
N LYS A 468 -13.22 39.84 -13.58
CA LYS A 468 -14.39 39.28 -12.90
C LYS A 468 -14.93 38.11 -13.73
N ARG A 469 -14.99 36.90 -13.15
CA ARG A 469 -15.88 35.85 -13.66
C ARG A 469 -17.31 36.21 -13.28
N ARG A 470 -18.16 36.53 -14.26
CA ARG A 470 -19.59 36.76 -14.01
C ARG A 470 -20.28 35.44 -13.67
N ARG A 471 -20.97 35.40 -12.51
CA ARG A 471 -21.83 34.28 -12.09
C ARG A 471 -23.09 34.22 -12.96
N ALA A 472 -23.52 33.01 -13.34
CA ALA A 472 -24.89 32.82 -13.81
C ALA A 472 -25.88 33.15 -12.68
N ARG A 473 -26.88 33.99 -12.96
CA ARG A 473 -28.02 34.21 -12.04
C ARG A 473 -28.87 32.92 -11.98
N PRO A 474 -29.42 32.53 -10.82
CA PRO A 474 -30.52 31.56 -10.80
C PRO A 474 -31.73 32.23 -11.45
N SER A 475 -32.22 31.68 -12.56
CA SER A 475 -33.54 32.06 -13.09
C SER A 475 -34.59 31.36 -12.22
N PRO A 476 -35.60 32.08 -11.70
CA PRO A 476 -36.77 31.42 -11.13
C PRO A 476 -37.60 30.85 -12.28
N ASN A 477 -38.21 29.69 -12.04
CA ASN A 477 -39.13 28.95 -12.91
C ASN A 477 -38.52 28.19 -14.10
N ARG A 478 -38.27 26.90 -13.90
CA ARG A 478 -38.61 25.88 -14.90
C ARG A 478 -38.95 24.54 -14.25
N SER A 479 -40.18 24.10 -14.48
CA SER A 479 -40.73 22.78 -14.14
C SER A 479 -39.89 21.64 -14.75
N PRO A 480 -39.87 20.44 -14.13
CA PRO A 480 -39.05 19.34 -14.60
C PRO A 480 -39.69 18.71 -15.83
N ASN A 481 -39.00 18.70 -16.96
CA ASN A 481 -39.38 17.89 -18.11
C ASN A 481 -38.29 16.87 -18.45
N ARG A 482 -38.75 15.63 -18.57
CA ARG A 482 -38.00 14.40 -18.90
C ARG A 482 -37.07 14.58 -20.11
N SER A 483 -35.82 14.11 -19.98
CA SER A 483 -35.16 13.38 -21.07
C SER A 483 -33.93 12.57 -20.61
N ARG A 484 -34.10 11.25 -20.67
CA ARG A 484 -33.16 10.19 -21.13
C ARG A 484 -31.73 10.17 -20.58
N SER A 485 -31.53 9.27 -19.61
CA SER A 485 -30.27 8.60 -19.27
C SER A 485 -29.82 7.60 -20.36
N PRO A 486 -28.54 7.54 -20.73
CA PRO A 486 -27.94 6.34 -21.31
C PRO A 486 -27.65 5.33 -20.20
N LYS A 487 -28.11 4.10 -20.40
CA LYS A 487 -27.87 2.93 -19.55
C LYS A 487 -26.40 2.52 -19.60
N VAL A 488 -25.78 2.33 -18.44
CA VAL A 488 -24.70 1.33 -18.26
C VAL A 488 -25.03 0.59 -16.96
N GLY A 489 -25.13 -0.73 -17.08
CA GLY A 489 -25.78 -1.62 -16.11
C GLY A 489 -25.01 -1.80 -14.81
N PHE A 490 -25.78 -1.77 -13.72
CA PHE A 490 -25.50 -2.48 -12.48
C PHE A 490 -26.07 -3.89 -12.63
N ASP A 491 -25.23 -4.92 -12.56
CA ASP A 491 -25.65 -6.23 -12.08
C ASP A 491 -25.24 -6.35 -10.61
N CYS A 492 -26.26 -6.30 -9.75
CA CYS A 492 -26.25 -6.85 -8.41
C CYS A 492 -26.31 -8.37 -8.53
N MET A 493 -25.62 -9.10 -7.65
CA MET A 493 -26.25 -10.14 -6.81
C MET A 493 -25.20 -10.94 -6.01
N THR A 494 -25.38 -10.89 -4.69
CA THR A 494 -25.37 -12.05 -3.78
C THR A 494 -24.27 -13.11 -3.93
N SER A 495 -23.42 -13.19 -2.91
CA SER A 495 -23.12 -14.47 -2.25
C SER A 495 -22.82 -14.22 -0.77
N VAL A 496 -23.79 -14.59 0.06
CA VAL A 496 -23.59 -14.81 1.50
C VAL A 496 -22.97 -16.19 1.62
N GLU A 497 -21.69 -16.28 1.94
CA GLU A 497 -21.11 -17.49 2.50
C GLU A 497 -20.91 -17.29 4.00
N THR A 498 -21.72 -18.01 4.77
CA THR A 498 -21.58 -18.18 6.22
C THR A 498 -20.33 -19.01 6.51
N CYS A 499 -19.30 -18.39 7.09
CA CYS A 499 -18.23 -19.09 7.78
C CYS A 499 -18.48 -19.01 9.30
N THR A 500 -18.89 -20.13 9.87
CA THR A 500 -18.97 -20.37 11.32
C THR A 500 -17.57 -20.66 11.86
N ASP A 501 -16.89 -19.66 12.41
CA ASP A 501 -15.70 -19.84 13.25
C ASP A 501 -15.76 -18.85 14.43
N PRO A 502 -15.99 -19.29 15.69
CA PRO A 502 -16.24 -18.37 16.81
C PRO A 502 -15.02 -17.59 17.32
N ASN A 503 -13.82 -17.77 16.75
CA ASN A 503 -12.58 -17.23 17.34
C ASN A 503 -11.78 -16.24 16.49
N LYS A 504 -12.39 -15.60 15.48
CA LYS A 504 -11.77 -14.46 14.77
C LYS A 504 -12.53 -13.15 15.00
N ARG A 505 -12.10 -12.38 16.01
CA ARG A 505 -12.40 -10.94 16.11
C ARG A 505 -11.54 -10.19 15.09
N CYS A 506 -12.11 -9.86 13.93
CA CYS A 506 -11.51 -8.89 13.00
C CYS A 506 -11.68 -7.48 13.55
N SER A 507 -10.59 -6.92 14.05
CA SER A 507 -10.40 -5.50 14.36
C SER A 507 -10.35 -4.68 13.06
N LEU A 508 -11.51 -4.36 12.51
CA LEU A 508 -11.66 -3.28 11.54
C LEU A 508 -11.91 -1.99 12.32
N PHE A 509 -11.43 -0.85 11.81
CA PHE A 509 -11.45 0.50 12.42
C PHE A 509 -10.22 0.86 13.25
N LEU A 510 -9.11 1.16 12.54
CA LEU A 510 -8.09 2.09 13.03
C LEU A 510 -8.38 3.48 12.43
N THR A 511 -8.16 4.52 13.23
CA THR A 511 -8.50 5.94 13.01
C THR A 511 -7.74 6.65 11.87
N ASP A 512 -6.92 5.94 11.08
CA ASP A 512 -5.98 6.53 10.11
C ASP A 512 -6.54 6.67 8.68
N GLU A 513 -7.73 6.11 8.39
CA GLU A 513 -8.31 6.13 7.04
C GLU A 513 -8.97 7.46 6.63
N LEU A 514 -9.26 8.37 7.57
CA LEU A 514 -9.89 9.67 7.24
C LEU A 514 -8.93 10.63 6.55
N SER A 515 -7.63 10.61 6.88
CA SER A 515 -6.60 11.37 6.15
C SER A 515 -6.52 10.91 4.69
N SER A 516 -6.56 9.59 4.49
CA SER A 516 -6.61 8.95 3.18
C SER A 516 -7.90 9.29 2.42
N MET A 517 -9.05 9.38 3.08
CA MET A 517 -10.32 9.71 2.44
C MET A 517 -10.49 11.20 2.11
N PHE A 518 -10.01 12.12 2.96
CA PHE A 518 -9.97 13.56 2.64
C PHE A 518 -8.98 13.86 1.51
N SER A 519 -7.97 13.00 1.29
CA SER A 519 -7.07 13.06 0.14
C SER A 519 -7.80 12.76 -1.18
N TYR A 520 -8.87 11.96 -1.16
CA TYR A 520 -9.70 11.68 -2.33
C TYR A 520 -10.41 12.93 -2.86
N PHE A 521 -10.73 13.86 -1.95
CA PHE A 521 -11.31 15.16 -2.29
C PHE A 521 -10.25 16.27 -2.49
N ASP A 522 -8.96 15.95 -2.41
CA ASP A 522 -7.89 16.88 -2.79
C ASP A 522 -8.01 17.13 -4.30
N GLY A 523 -8.30 18.39 -4.66
CA GLY A 523 -8.86 18.83 -5.93
C GLY A 523 -7.92 18.75 -7.14
N SER A 524 -7.21 17.63 -7.32
CA SER A 524 -6.37 17.34 -8.49
C SER A 524 -7.06 16.48 -9.55
N LYS A 525 -8.20 15.84 -9.25
CA LYS A 525 -8.85 14.87 -10.18
C LYS A 525 -10.23 15.26 -10.74
N TYR A 526 -10.82 16.38 -10.34
CA TYR A 526 -12.19 16.77 -10.76
C TYR A 526 -12.27 18.02 -11.65
N THR A 527 -11.18 18.46 -12.28
CA THR A 527 -11.22 19.56 -13.26
C THR A 527 -11.39 19.13 -14.72
N SER A 528 -11.78 17.89 -15.00
CA SER A 528 -11.89 17.37 -16.39
C SER A 528 -13.19 16.65 -16.71
N ALA A 529 -14.34 17.15 -16.26
CA ALA A 529 -15.63 16.72 -16.80
C ALA A 529 -16.62 17.89 -16.91
N GLY A 530 -16.93 18.29 -18.15
CA GLY A 530 -18.13 19.07 -18.48
C GLY A 530 -17.98 20.58 -18.65
N VAL A 531 -17.07 21.05 -19.50
CA VAL A 531 -17.15 22.43 -20.01
C VAL A 531 -18.25 22.50 -21.08
N VAL A 532 -19.46 22.89 -20.68
CA VAL A 532 -20.47 23.38 -21.62
C VAL A 532 -19.96 24.70 -22.19
N HIS A 533 -19.66 24.73 -23.49
CA HIS A 533 -19.25 25.94 -24.22
C HIS A 533 -20.39 26.98 -24.23
N GLY A 534 -20.34 27.93 -23.30
CA GLY A 534 -21.03 29.22 -23.40
C GLY A 534 -19.99 30.30 -23.65
N LYS A 535 -20.15 31.10 -24.70
CA LYS A 535 -19.26 32.24 -24.99
C LYS A 535 -19.32 33.26 -23.84
N GLU A 536 -18.26 33.33 -23.04
CA GLU A 536 -18.09 34.33 -21.98
C GLU A 536 -17.46 35.60 -22.57
N TYR A 537 -18.11 36.75 -22.38
CA TYR A 537 -17.52 38.06 -22.65
C TYR A 537 -16.83 38.56 -21.37
N GLU A 538 -15.55 38.90 -21.49
CA GLU A 538 -14.65 39.28 -20.39
C GLU A 538 -14.76 40.80 -20.11
N GLU A 539 -15.45 41.19 -19.03
CA GLU A 539 -15.56 42.57 -18.59
C GLU A 539 -14.55 42.82 -17.45
N THR A 540 -13.48 43.58 -17.76
CA THR A 540 -12.45 43.98 -16.79
C THR A 540 -12.89 45.24 -16.07
N GLU A 541 -13.24 45.13 -14.79
CA GLU A 541 -13.48 46.31 -13.95
C GLU A 541 -12.15 46.77 -13.34
N ILE A 542 -11.78 48.01 -13.63
CA ILE A 542 -10.62 48.70 -13.08
C ILE A 542 -11.02 49.32 -11.74
N PHE A 543 -10.35 48.96 -10.65
CA PHE A 543 -10.56 49.57 -9.34
C PHE A 543 -9.41 50.53 -9.01
N ASP A 544 -9.74 51.76 -8.62
CA ASP A 544 -8.79 52.72 -8.03
C ASP A 544 -8.39 52.24 -6.63
N LEU A 545 -7.12 51.86 -6.47
CA LEU A 545 -6.51 51.50 -5.19
C LEU A 545 -6.52 52.68 -4.19
N GLU A 546 -6.63 53.91 -4.69
CA GLU A 546 -6.51 55.16 -3.94
C GLU A 546 -7.72 55.49 -3.06
N LYS A 547 -8.82 54.73 -3.18
CA LYS A 547 -10.10 55.02 -2.49
C LYS A 547 -10.53 53.98 -1.45
N LEU A 548 -9.73 52.94 -1.19
CA LEU A 548 -10.12 51.85 -0.29
C LEU A 548 -9.33 51.84 1.03
N HIS A 549 -10.07 51.84 2.15
CA HIS A 549 -9.53 51.54 3.47
C HIS A 549 -8.83 50.16 3.47
N PRO A 550 -7.70 49.96 4.17
CA PRO A 550 -6.97 48.68 4.18
C PRO A 550 -7.85 47.47 4.49
N ASP A 551 -8.82 47.61 5.40
CA ASP A 551 -9.76 46.55 5.75
C ASP A 551 -10.68 46.17 4.58
N LEU A 552 -11.19 47.16 3.84
CA LEU A 552 -12.01 46.94 2.64
C LEU A 552 -11.18 46.36 1.49
N LEU A 553 -9.90 46.73 1.40
CA LEU A 553 -8.96 46.16 0.45
C LEU A 553 -8.73 44.66 0.74
N MET A 554 -8.54 44.29 2.01
CA MET A 554 -8.45 42.89 2.43
C MET A 554 -9.73 42.11 2.07
N TYR A 555 -10.89 42.71 2.32
CA TYR A 555 -12.19 42.13 1.99
C TYR A 555 -12.36 41.86 0.49
N ARG A 556 -12.11 42.87 -0.36
CA ARG A 556 -12.27 42.72 -1.82
C ARG A 556 -11.19 41.87 -2.48
N SER A 557 -9.96 41.90 -1.97
CA SER A 557 -8.91 41.02 -2.47
C SER A 557 -9.14 39.55 -2.11
N ALA A 558 -9.82 39.27 -1.00
CA ALA A 558 -10.31 37.93 -0.66
C ALA A 558 -11.40 37.43 -1.62
N GLU A 559 -12.32 38.31 -2.05
CA GLU A 559 -13.30 38.01 -3.11
C GLU A 559 -12.62 37.62 -4.42
N ALA A 560 -11.60 38.39 -4.81
CA ALA A 560 -10.86 38.16 -6.05
C ALA A 560 -9.76 37.09 -5.94
N ALA A 561 -9.60 36.46 -4.77
CA ALA A 561 -8.58 35.45 -4.48
C ALA A 561 -7.12 35.91 -4.77
N ASN A 562 -6.82 37.19 -4.55
CA ASN A 562 -5.51 37.78 -4.86
C ASN A 562 -4.62 37.89 -3.61
N LEU A 563 -3.82 36.85 -3.34
CA LEU A 563 -2.96 36.75 -2.16
C LEU A 563 -1.93 37.88 -2.03
N PRO A 564 -1.21 38.32 -3.08
CA PRO A 564 -0.33 39.48 -3.00
C PRO A 564 -1.02 40.76 -2.51
N VAL A 565 -2.25 41.05 -3.00
CA VAL A 565 -3.01 42.23 -2.57
C VAL A 565 -3.54 42.06 -1.14
N MET A 566 -3.95 40.85 -0.74
CA MET A 566 -4.29 40.55 0.65
C MET A 566 -3.08 40.78 1.58
N LEU A 567 -1.87 40.41 1.14
CA LEU A 567 -0.64 40.68 1.88
C LEU A 567 -0.33 42.18 1.96
N LEU A 568 -0.54 42.93 0.87
CA LEU A 568 -0.40 44.40 0.86
C LEU A 568 -1.39 45.08 1.84
N ALA A 569 -2.64 44.64 1.86
CA ALA A 569 -3.65 45.11 2.80
C ALA A 569 -3.23 44.83 4.25
N LYS A 570 -2.81 43.59 4.54
CA LYS A 570 -2.26 43.21 5.85
C LYS A 570 -1.06 44.10 6.23
N CYS A 571 -0.17 44.36 5.28
CA CYS A 571 0.98 45.23 5.46
C CYS A 571 0.58 46.68 5.82
N ASN A 572 -0.54 47.17 5.29
CA ASN A 572 -1.12 48.47 5.65
C ASN A 572 -2.09 48.39 6.84
N ASN A 573 -1.83 47.51 7.81
CA ASN A 573 -2.58 47.32 9.06
C ASN A 573 -4.06 46.88 8.90
N ALA A 574 -4.42 46.22 7.80
CA ALA A 574 -5.76 45.65 7.67
C ALA A 574 -6.04 44.63 8.78
N LYS A 575 -7.19 44.77 9.43
CA LYS A 575 -7.72 43.83 10.42
C LYS A 575 -8.31 42.63 9.69
N VAL A 576 -7.67 41.48 9.83
CA VAL A 576 -8.07 40.21 9.19
C VAL A 576 -9.52 39.80 9.53
N ASN A 577 -9.99 40.15 10.74
CA ASN A 577 -11.34 39.86 11.24
C ASN A 577 -12.29 41.07 11.15
N TRP A 578 -12.00 42.06 10.30
CA TRP A 578 -12.92 43.17 10.06
C TRP A 578 -14.22 42.67 9.42
N MET A 579 -15.34 43.22 9.88
CA MET A 579 -16.66 42.94 9.35
C MET A 579 -17.09 44.10 8.47
N ASN A 580 -17.59 43.79 7.27
CA ASN A 580 -18.06 44.80 6.35
C ASN A 580 -19.53 45.14 6.62
N ASP A 581 -19.79 46.25 7.29
CA ASP A 581 -21.15 46.72 7.58
C ASP A 581 -21.97 47.00 6.31
N SER A 582 -21.32 47.28 5.18
CA SER A 582 -22.03 47.47 3.90
C SER A 582 -22.47 46.17 3.24
N ASP A 583 -21.95 45.02 3.68
CA ASP A 583 -22.24 43.70 3.13
C ASP A 583 -22.59 42.71 4.25
N GLU A 584 -23.62 43.06 5.02
CA GLU A 584 -24.26 42.21 6.04
C GLU A 584 -23.32 41.75 7.18
N GLY A 585 -22.23 42.47 7.44
CA GLY A 585 -21.26 42.12 8.47
C GLY A 585 -20.32 40.98 8.09
N LYS A 586 -20.23 40.60 6.81
CA LYS A 586 -19.34 39.51 6.36
C LYS A 586 -17.87 39.83 6.60
N THR A 587 -17.10 38.80 6.94
CA THR A 587 -15.64 38.87 7.09
C THR A 587 -14.93 38.51 5.78
N ALA A 588 -13.64 38.85 5.68
CA ALA A 588 -12.81 38.44 4.54
C ALA A 588 -12.75 36.91 4.36
N LEU A 589 -12.86 36.13 5.44
CA LEU A 589 -12.90 34.66 5.38
C LEU A 589 -14.20 34.15 4.73
N MET A 590 -15.34 34.75 5.07
CA MET A 590 -16.61 34.42 4.41
C MET A 590 -16.57 34.77 2.93
N GLN A 591 -15.97 35.91 2.58
CA GLN A 591 -15.84 36.32 1.18
C GLN A 591 -14.91 35.40 0.38
N ALA A 592 -13.82 34.91 0.99
CA ALA A 592 -12.96 33.88 0.40
C ALA A 592 -13.69 32.53 0.26
N ALA A 593 -14.59 32.20 1.19
CA ALA A 593 -15.41 31.00 1.10
C ALA A 593 -16.45 31.08 -0.02
N ILE A 594 -17.02 32.27 -0.25
CA ILE A 594 -17.91 32.56 -1.39
C ILE A 594 -17.14 32.43 -2.72
N SER A 595 -15.89 32.89 -2.78
CA SER A 595 -15.08 32.82 -4.01
C SER A 595 -14.55 31.42 -4.32
N GLY A 596 -14.64 30.47 -3.38
CA GLY A 596 -14.16 29.09 -3.55
C GLY A 596 -12.64 28.96 -3.47
N SER A 597 -11.93 30.00 -3.03
CA SER A 597 -10.47 30.02 -3.03
C SER A 597 -9.88 29.42 -1.76
N VAL A 598 -9.50 28.14 -1.84
CA VAL A 598 -8.77 27.41 -0.79
C VAL A 598 -7.49 28.16 -0.35
N PRO A 599 -6.63 28.68 -1.25
CA PRO A 599 -5.44 29.43 -0.83
C PRO A 599 -5.76 30.75 -0.12
N ALA A 600 -6.84 31.45 -0.48
CA ALA A 600 -7.24 32.69 0.19
C ALA A 600 -7.82 32.41 1.58
N CYS A 601 -8.64 31.36 1.72
CA CYS A 601 -9.10 30.88 3.02
C CYS A 601 -7.92 30.46 3.91
N GLU A 602 -6.97 29.71 3.35
CA GLU A 602 -5.78 29.27 4.10
C GLU A 602 -4.93 30.46 4.54
N PHE A 603 -4.71 31.43 3.65
CA PHE A 603 -3.93 32.62 3.95
C PHE A 603 -4.56 33.40 5.12
N LEU A 604 -5.89 33.57 5.11
CA LEU A 604 -6.62 34.25 6.18
C LEU A 604 -6.51 33.49 7.51
N LEU A 605 -6.71 32.17 7.51
CA LEU A 605 -6.63 31.33 8.71
C LEU A 605 -5.21 31.32 9.30
N VAL A 606 -4.19 31.18 8.45
CA VAL A 606 -2.79 31.26 8.89
C VAL A 606 -2.46 32.65 9.43
N ASN A 607 -3.13 33.70 8.96
CA ASN A 607 -2.98 35.06 9.46
C ASN A 607 -3.95 35.46 10.59
N GLY A 608 -4.61 34.48 11.24
CA GLY A 608 -5.40 34.72 12.45
C GLY A 608 -6.86 35.08 12.22
N ALA A 609 -7.44 34.71 11.07
CA ALA A 609 -8.87 34.77 10.86
C ALA A 609 -9.60 33.84 11.85
N LYS A 610 -10.68 34.34 12.45
CA LYS A 610 -11.54 33.59 13.38
C LYS A 610 -12.46 32.69 12.57
N LEU A 611 -12.33 31.38 12.80
CA LEU A 611 -13.13 30.35 12.16
C LEU A 611 -14.63 30.50 12.50
N GLU A 612 -14.92 30.76 13.78
CA GLU A 612 -16.29 30.93 14.32
C GLU A 612 -16.78 32.38 14.27
N SER A 613 -16.34 33.16 13.27
CA SER A 613 -16.95 34.47 13.02
C SER A 613 -18.31 34.29 12.33
N PHE A 614 -19.28 35.11 12.70
CA PHE A 614 -20.61 35.10 12.13
C PHE A 614 -21.00 36.49 11.63
N ASP A 615 -21.78 36.54 10.56
CA ASP A 615 -22.34 37.76 9.99
C ASP A 615 -23.65 38.17 10.71
N TRP A 616 -24.36 39.18 10.22
CA TRP A 616 -25.63 39.61 10.83
C TRP A 616 -26.74 38.56 10.75
N LYS A 617 -26.65 37.61 9.81
CA LYS A 617 -27.55 36.45 9.67
C LYS A 617 -27.06 35.24 10.46
N LYS A 618 -26.09 35.42 11.36
CA LYS A 618 -25.43 34.37 12.14
C LYS A 618 -24.75 33.28 11.29
N ARG A 619 -24.45 33.55 10.02
CA ARG A 619 -23.81 32.59 9.11
C ARG A 619 -22.30 32.59 9.29
N THR A 620 -21.73 31.39 9.41
CA THR A 620 -20.28 31.17 9.44
C THR A 620 -19.71 30.99 8.02
N ALA A 621 -18.38 30.94 7.91
CA ALA A 621 -17.73 30.63 6.63
C ALA A 621 -18.17 29.27 6.02
N LEU A 622 -18.53 28.28 6.86
CA LEU A 622 -19.03 26.99 6.39
C LEU A 622 -20.43 27.09 5.76
N HIS A 623 -21.29 27.97 6.28
CA HIS A 623 -22.61 28.25 5.68
C HIS A 623 -22.43 28.80 4.26
N TYR A 624 -21.53 29.78 4.09
CA TYR A 624 -21.23 30.34 2.76
C TYR A 624 -20.59 29.33 1.80
N ALA A 625 -19.64 28.52 2.26
CA ALA A 625 -19.07 27.45 1.45
C ALA A 625 -20.15 26.48 0.97
N THR A 626 -21.13 26.16 1.84
CA THR A 626 -22.23 25.25 1.50
C THR A 626 -23.24 25.88 0.55
N LEU A 627 -23.68 27.12 0.83
CA LEU A 627 -24.62 27.87 -0.02
C LEU A 627 -24.10 28.03 -1.45
N HIS A 628 -22.77 28.15 -1.62
CA HIS A 628 -22.12 28.31 -2.91
C HIS A 628 -21.51 27.03 -3.49
N ASN A 629 -21.81 25.87 -2.89
CA ASN A 629 -21.32 24.55 -3.30
C ASN A 629 -19.79 24.46 -3.49
N GLN A 630 -19.04 25.04 -2.55
CA GLN A 630 -17.58 25.08 -2.55
C GLN A 630 -17.01 23.92 -1.73
N THR A 631 -17.09 22.70 -2.27
CA THR A 631 -16.72 21.44 -1.60
C THR A 631 -15.29 21.46 -1.04
N SER A 632 -14.31 21.99 -1.78
CA SER A 632 -12.91 22.03 -1.33
C SER A 632 -12.70 22.99 -0.15
N VAL A 633 -13.40 24.13 -0.14
CA VAL A 633 -13.36 25.07 1.00
C VAL A 633 -14.09 24.48 2.20
N ALA A 634 -15.24 23.85 2.00
CA ALA A 634 -15.96 23.15 3.07
C ALA A 634 -15.07 22.08 3.71
N CYS A 635 -14.40 21.25 2.91
CA CYS A 635 -13.44 20.25 3.39
C CYS A 635 -12.31 20.88 4.23
N GLN A 636 -11.72 21.98 3.75
CA GLN A 636 -10.66 22.70 4.46
C GLN A 636 -11.13 23.25 5.82
N LEU A 637 -12.32 23.84 5.88
CA LEU A 637 -12.89 24.36 7.14
C LEU A 637 -13.17 23.22 8.13
N LEU A 638 -13.67 22.07 7.65
CA LEU A 638 -13.88 20.86 8.46
C LEU A 638 -12.58 20.29 9.02
N LYS A 639 -11.48 20.28 8.23
CA LYS A 639 -10.14 19.91 8.71
C LYS A 639 -9.68 20.78 9.88
N ARG A 640 -10.07 22.06 9.89
CA ARG A 640 -9.74 23.05 10.93
C ARG A 640 -10.69 23.03 12.14
N LYS A 641 -11.56 22.01 12.23
CA LYS A 641 -12.51 21.77 13.34
C LYS A 641 -13.46 22.94 13.58
N ILE A 642 -14.05 23.47 12.50
CA ILE A 642 -15.16 24.42 12.59
C ILE A 642 -16.36 23.76 13.31
N ASP A 643 -17.10 24.55 14.09
CA ASP A 643 -18.32 24.06 14.75
C ASP A 643 -19.39 23.71 13.72
N LEU A 644 -19.85 22.45 13.75
CA LEU A 644 -20.87 21.92 12.84
C LEU A 644 -22.29 22.25 13.31
N ASN A 645 -22.44 22.59 14.59
CA ASN A 645 -23.73 22.85 15.22
C ASN A 645 -24.12 24.33 15.19
N ALA A 646 -23.26 25.20 14.63
CA ALA A 646 -23.59 26.59 14.39
C ALA A 646 -24.81 26.67 13.46
N VAL A 647 -25.81 27.44 13.88
CA VAL A 647 -27.05 27.69 13.15
C VAL A 647 -27.12 29.12 12.66
N ASP A 648 -27.66 29.33 11.47
CA ASP A 648 -27.95 30.67 10.96
C ASP A 648 -29.24 31.26 11.58
N GLU A 649 -29.63 32.45 11.13
CA GLU A 649 -30.83 33.16 11.58
C GLU A 649 -32.13 32.35 11.38
N ASP A 650 -32.17 31.50 10.34
CA ASP A 650 -33.30 30.62 10.04
C ASP A 650 -33.27 29.33 10.90
N GLY A 651 -32.30 29.20 11.80
CA GLY A 651 -32.10 28.02 12.64
C GLY A 651 -31.52 26.82 11.89
N LYS A 652 -30.97 27.02 10.67
CA LYS A 652 -30.42 25.95 9.85
C LYS A 652 -28.94 25.79 10.11
N THR A 653 -28.49 24.54 10.26
CA THR A 653 -27.07 24.22 10.25
C THR A 653 -26.52 24.21 8.82
N ALA A 654 -25.21 24.23 8.68
CA ALA A 654 -24.57 24.00 7.38
C ALA A 654 -24.97 22.65 6.75
N LEU A 655 -25.26 21.62 7.56
CA LEU A 655 -25.75 20.34 7.04
C LEU A 655 -27.16 20.47 6.45
N ASP A 656 -28.06 21.19 7.12
CA ASP A 656 -29.43 21.39 6.65
C ASP A 656 -29.44 22.15 5.33
N ILE A 657 -28.60 23.19 5.22
CA ILE A 657 -28.42 23.93 3.96
C ILE A 657 -27.85 23.03 2.86
N ALA A 658 -26.91 22.13 3.18
CA ALA A 658 -26.34 21.21 2.20
C ALA A 658 -27.39 20.21 1.68
N VAL A 659 -28.29 19.74 2.56
CA VAL A 659 -29.39 18.83 2.21
C VAL A 659 -30.43 19.56 1.36
N ASP A 660 -30.83 20.77 1.77
CA ASP A 660 -31.79 21.60 1.04
C ASP A 660 -31.29 21.98 -0.35
N ALA A 661 -29.99 22.26 -0.49
CA ALA A 661 -29.33 22.55 -1.76
C ALA A 661 -28.99 21.31 -2.59
N ALA A 662 -29.26 20.10 -2.09
CA ALA A 662 -28.91 18.81 -2.70
C ALA A 662 -27.40 18.65 -3.01
N ASN A 663 -26.51 19.25 -2.22
CA ASN A 663 -25.06 19.18 -2.37
C ASN A 663 -24.51 17.90 -1.72
N ALA A 664 -24.64 16.77 -2.43
CA ALA A 664 -24.32 15.42 -1.91
C ALA A 664 -22.89 15.28 -1.34
N ASP A 665 -21.90 15.91 -1.97
CA ASP A 665 -20.50 15.85 -1.51
C ASP A 665 -20.32 16.52 -0.15
N ILE A 666 -20.90 17.72 0.04
CA ILE A 666 -20.80 18.47 1.29
C ILE A 666 -21.59 17.78 2.40
N VAL A 667 -22.77 17.23 2.09
CA VAL A 667 -23.55 16.39 3.03
C VAL A 667 -22.72 15.22 3.52
N THR A 668 -22.02 14.54 2.62
CA THR A 668 -21.17 13.39 2.96
C THR A 668 -19.99 13.82 3.83
N LEU A 669 -19.30 14.91 3.48
CA LEU A 669 -18.17 15.43 4.24
C LEU A 669 -18.57 15.81 5.68
N ILE A 670 -19.69 16.50 5.86
CA ILE A 670 -20.17 16.93 7.18
C ILE A 670 -20.60 15.72 8.02
N ARG A 671 -21.34 14.75 7.44
CA ARG A 671 -21.75 13.53 8.15
C ARG A 671 -20.56 12.68 8.60
N LEU A 672 -19.56 12.50 7.73
CA LEU A 672 -18.33 11.79 8.07
C LEU A 672 -17.57 12.48 9.21
N LYS A 673 -17.47 13.81 9.16
CA LYS A 673 -16.81 14.58 10.22
C LYS A 673 -17.54 14.43 11.55
N LYS A 674 -18.88 14.50 11.54
CA LYS A 674 -19.72 14.31 12.72
C LYS A 674 -19.54 12.92 13.34
N MET A 675 -19.60 11.86 12.54
CA MET A 675 -19.32 10.49 13.03
C MET A 675 -17.90 10.36 13.60
N SER A 676 -16.90 11.01 12.99
CA SER A 676 -15.53 10.98 13.51
C SER A 676 -15.36 11.68 14.85
N ASP A 677 -16.13 12.75 15.10
CA ASP A 677 -16.05 13.47 16.37
C ASP A 677 -16.78 12.68 17.47
N GLU A 678 -17.92 12.05 17.13
CA GLU A 678 -18.65 11.12 18.01
C GLU A 678 -17.86 9.85 18.37
N MET A 679 -16.95 9.37 17.49
CA MET A 679 -16.08 8.22 17.79
C MET A 679 -14.85 8.55 18.65
N LYS A 680 -14.53 9.84 18.80
CA LYS A 680 -13.33 10.30 19.55
C LYS A 680 -13.67 10.79 20.95
N GLU A 681 -14.91 11.19 21.19
CA GLU A 681 -15.52 11.36 22.52
C GLU A 681 -15.84 10.00 23.14
#